data_AF-A0A9N8W2F8-F1
#
_entry.id   AF-A0A9N8W2F8-F1
#
_cell.length_a   1.000
_cell.length_b   1.000
_cell.length_c   1.000
_cell.angle_alpha   90.00
_cell.angle_beta   90.00
_cell.angle_gamma   90.00
#
_symmetry.space_group_name_H-M   'P 1'
#
loop_
_entity.id
_entity.type
_entity.pdbx_description
1 polymer ?
#
loop_
_entity_poly.entity_id
_entity_poly.type
_entity_poly.pdbx_seq_one_letter_code
_entity_poly.pdbx_strand_id
1 'polypeptide(L)'
;MIKKSSSKSQTENFQQNYRAGITAFKENNFERALEFFTKAIKSNSKSIILYDCRAVTCEKLGLINEALHDAEFMMKLDKSSPKGYLRAGKLYRMLNNEDKAQEVYSLGITNVLKDDLLYKKLHELKDKKPQAKGSITNKKTYDLIAFFPPEIVHEIFNLLPFASICKTSGVSKTWRIYIVSSPFFYRELNFTIGQRSYITDQTIRTYLSRGKSCIKHLICRGAPKLTDTTMRSLRSIFGIRLQGIEITANSSITNNSIITFIRTIGGHLKYINFSKTLIADTGVKAILITCNKLETLDLSLCEYITSAAFDLKQGLSQCKATELCNINLNLSTGVSERTISHLMELFPKLSSLHLQGQGAIMTTRSIANLIKFPNLKSLQLKNIINNRDLSIENIFSKLTDSCPSLCEFTLQDSSCLTDNCIQHLVMSCNLEVLDLNGSISLTDVTMNNIGIYCKKLKILRIGKSPGITDEGVKEINFSWCRNITGSGIAYLIQKCKNSLRKLFLNECSSISPDAVYYARAVLGTYEGTKYVCTKFSEENIERKNMNEGIQNIYIRDTETRNTPKPHIVYRVEVHAAVRTWSIWKRYSEFEELNYKLVRIFPLNPPPYEMPVKHYFQSTLGNPALVEERRRGLEEFLRGILFHKDDRWRETDEWKEFLAIPTGRPLDASAMYTSESWLDECNQAQSITKEIRSLLNRRETHIARNEVQASHNCGVQAKKNLTTLGVRVSQLESGLIGLAKGTGRDRKTMSEGELRRRQDILNDLKDEKDTLTKLVLANRPDISKSTTPASSGDRASLFRQPVQPISKRAPPSRRVFGNTRALPAETELTRGLDNEGLVNLQKTTMEDQERHVEQFSAILSRHKQLGLAIGQELEIQNQMLSELDEGIDQTSSKLRFTTRKMNSIK
;
A
#
# COMPACT_ATOMS: atom_id res chain seq x y z
N MET A 1 -76.67 -42.72 -16.47
CA MET A 1 -75.36 -43.31 -16.10
C MET A 1 -74.12 -42.63 -16.75
N ILE A 2 -74.23 -41.45 -17.40
CA ILE A 2 -73.13 -40.87 -18.22
C ILE A 2 -72.28 -39.79 -17.50
N LYS A 3 -72.68 -39.27 -16.32
CA LYS A 3 -71.89 -38.23 -15.60
C LYS A 3 -70.75 -38.76 -14.70
N LYS A 4 -70.63 -40.07 -14.49
CA LYS A 4 -69.54 -40.65 -13.64
C LYS A 4 -68.27 -41.03 -14.42
N SER A 5 -68.31 -41.17 -15.75
CA SER A 5 -67.13 -41.55 -16.55
C SER A 5 -66.23 -40.36 -16.94
N SER A 6 -66.79 -39.16 -17.18
CA SER A 6 -65.98 -38.00 -17.59
C SER A 6 -65.17 -37.38 -16.45
N SER A 7 -65.67 -37.42 -15.21
CA SER A 7 -64.93 -36.90 -14.04
C SER A 7 -63.75 -37.81 -13.64
N LYS A 8 -63.86 -39.13 -13.85
CA LYS A 8 -62.75 -40.07 -13.65
C LYS A 8 -61.61 -39.84 -14.65
N SER A 9 -61.93 -39.68 -15.93
CA SER A 9 -60.94 -39.40 -17.00
C SER A 9 -60.17 -38.08 -16.77
N GLN A 10 -60.85 -37.01 -16.35
CA GLN A 10 -60.18 -35.74 -16.04
C GLN A 10 -59.30 -35.82 -14.77
N THR A 11 -59.70 -36.60 -13.77
CA THR A 11 -58.95 -36.78 -12.52
C THR A 11 -57.70 -37.65 -12.72
N GLU A 12 -57.79 -38.70 -13.53
CA GLU A 12 -56.65 -39.56 -13.89
C GLU A 12 -55.61 -38.80 -14.74
N ASN A 13 -56.08 -38.03 -15.73
CA ASN A 13 -55.21 -37.19 -16.56
C ASN A 13 -54.52 -36.08 -15.75
N PHE A 14 -55.18 -35.52 -14.74
CA PHE A 14 -54.58 -34.57 -13.79
C PHE A 14 -53.45 -35.22 -12.98
N GLN A 15 -53.67 -36.39 -12.38
CA GLN A 15 -52.66 -37.05 -11.56
C GLN A 15 -51.45 -37.52 -12.37
N GLN A 16 -51.68 -37.97 -13.61
CA GLN A 16 -50.61 -38.37 -14.52
C GLN A 16 -49.72 -37.19 -14.91
N ASN A 17 -50.32 -36.06 -15.34
CA ASN A 17 -49.56 -34.86 -15.71
C ASN A 17 -48.84 -34.24 -14.50
N TYR A 18 -49.44 -34.27 -13.31
CA TYR A 18 -48.78 -33.79 -12.10
C TYR A 18 -47.55 -34.65 -11.74
N ARG A 19 -47.66 -35.98 -11.80
CA ARG A 19 -46.52 -36.88 -11.56
C ARG A 19 -45.41 -36.69 -12.60
N ALA A 20 -45.78 -36.59 -13.88
CA ALA A 20 -44.83 -36.33 -14.96
C ALA A 20 -44.09 -34.99 -14.76
N GLY A 21 -44.80 -33.93 -14.34
CA GLY A 21 -44.21 -32.63 -14.02
C GLY A 21 -43.23 -32.70 -12.85
N ILE A 22 -43.56 -33.44 -11.78
CA ILE A 22 -42.65 -33.62 -10.64
C ILE A 22 -41.40 -34.43 -11.01
N THR A 23 -41.54 -35.48 -11.84
CA THR A 23 -40.40 -36.26 -12.34
C THR A 23 -39.47 -35.39 -13.18
N ALA A 24 -40.02 -34.66 -14.17
CA ALA A 24 -39.25 -33.74 -15.00
C ALA A 24 -38.57 -32.63 -14.17
N PHE A 25 -39.24 -32.13 -13.13
CA PHE A 25 -38.67 -31.16 -12.20
C PHE A 25 -37.47 -31.73 -11.41
N LYS A 26 -37.54 -33.00 -10.99
CA LYS A 26 -36.43 -33.69 -10.30
C LYS A 26 -35.25 -33.99 -11.23
N GLU A 27 -35.51 -34.17 -12.52
CA GLU A 27 -34.50 -34.38 -13.56
C GLU A 27 -33.83 -33.06 -14.03
N ASN A 28 -34.14 -31.92 -13.38
CA ASN A 28 -33.73 -30.56 -13.77
C ASN A 28 -34.19 -30.13 -15.17
N ASN A 29 -35.15 -30.85 -15.79
CA ASN A 29 -35.76 -30.46 -17.06
C ASN A 29 -36.97 -29.55 -16.79
N PHE A 30 -36.68 -28.28 -16.49
CA PHE A 30 -37.69 -27.32 -16.06
C PHE A 30 -38.67 -26.92 -17.18
N GLU A 31 -38.25 -26.96 -18.44
CA GLU A 31 -39.11 -26.66 -19.60
C GLU A 31 -40.22 -27.70 -19.75
N ARG A 32 -39.88 -28.99 -19.70
CA ARG A 32 -40.88 -30.07 -19.70
C ARG A 32 -41.74 -30.06 -18.45
N ALA A 33 -41.16 -29.77 -17.29
CA ALA A 33 -41.92 -29.63 -16.05
C ALA A 33 -42.98 -28.51 -16.17
N LEU A 34 -42.63 -27.38 -16.78
CA LEU A 34 -43.53 -26.25 -17.02
C LEU A 34 -44.69 -26.66 -17.95
N GLU A 35 -44.42 -27.40 -19.02
CA GLU A 35 -45.46 -27.91 -19.91
C GLU A 35 -46.43 -28.86 -19.19
N PHE A 36 -45.91 -29.83 -18.43
CA PHE A 36 -46.74 -30.79 -17.71
C PHE A 36 -47.55 -30.14 -16.60
N PHE A 37 -47.00 -29.19 -15.83
CA PHE A 37 -47.77 -28.42 -14.86
C PHE A 37 -48.83 -27.54 -15.52
N THR A 38 -48.53 -26.93 -16.67
CA THR A 38 -49.52 -26.15 -17.43
C THR A 38 -50.65 -27.02 -17.97
N LYS A 39 -50.36 -28.23 -18.44
CA LYS A 39 -51.39 -29.24 -18.83
C LYS A 39 -52.21 -29.68 -17.62
N ALA A 40 -51.58 -29.92 -16.47
CA ALA A 40 -52.28 -30.28 -15.23
C ALA A 40 -53.22 -29.17 -14.74
N ILE A 41 -52.83 -27.89 -14.88
CA ILE A 41 -53.67 -26.72 -14.52
C ILE A 41 -54.90 -26.63 -15.42
N LYS A 42 -54.78 -26.95 -16.71
CA LYS A 42 -55.96 -26.99 -17.62
C LYS A 42 -56.99 -28.04 -17.18
N SER A 43 -56.55 -29.14 -16.58
CA SER A 43 -57.44 -30.19 -16.06
C SER A 43 -58.02 -29.85 -14.67
N ASN A 44 -57.30 -29.09 -13.84
CA ASN A 44 -57.79 -28.63 -12.54
C ASN A 44 -57.30 -27.20 -12.22
N SER A 45 -58.10 -26.22 -12.63
CA SER A 45 -57.74 -24.80 -12.57
C SER A 45 -57.80 -24.16 -11.17
N LYS A 46 -58.27 -24.90 -10.15
CA LYS A 46 -58.41 -24.41 -8.76
C LYS A 46 -57.38 -24.97 -7.78
N SER A 47 -56.41 -25.77 -8.25
CA SER A 47 -55.41 -26.39 -7.37
C SER A 47 -54.23 -25.46 -7.05
N ILE A 48 -54.15 -24.99 -5.81
CA ILE A 48 -53.05 -24.13 -5.31
C ILE A 48 -51.69 -24.82 -5.47
N ILE A 49 -51.62 -26.14 -5.26
CA ILE A 49 -50.38 -26.93 -5.34
C ILE A 49 -49.80 -26.87 -6.76
N LEU A 50 -50.65 -26.87 -7.79
CA LEU A 50 -50.18 -26.78 -9.17
C LEU A 50 -49.60 -25.41 -9.50
N TYR A 51 -50.23 -24.34 -9.03
CA TYR A 51 -49.69 -22.98 -9.20
C TYR A 51 -48.39 -22.80 -8.39
N ASP A 52 -48.25 -23.39 -7.20
CA ASP A 52 -46.97 -23.37 -6.46
C ASP A 52 -45.87 -24.13 -7.22
N CYS A 53 -46.18 -25.34 -7.73
CA CYS A 53 -45.23 -26.12 -8.54
C CYS A 53 -44.83 -25.38 -9.83
N ARG A 54 -45.78 -24.73 -10.51
CA ARG A 54 -45.49 -23.94 -11.71
C ARG A 54 -44.70 -22.68 -11.40
N ALA A 55 -45.05 -21.94 -10.34
CA ALA A 55 -44.30 -20.77 -9.90
C ALA A 55 -42.84 -21.10 -9.57
N VAL A 56 -42.58 -22.23 -8.89
CA VAL A 56 -41.21 -22.71 -8.63
C VAL A 56 -40.47 -23.05 -9.92
N THR A 57 -41.17 -23.67 -10.87
CA THR A 57 -40.57 -24.05 -12.16
C THR A 57 -40.22 -22.80 -12.98
N CYS A 58 -41.11 -21.81 -13.04
CA CYS A 58 -40.86 -20.50 -13.65
C CYS A 58 -39.72 -19.75 -12.94
N GLU A 59 -39.65 -19.79 -11.60
CA GLU A 59 -38.54 -19.24 -10.82
C GLU A 59 -37.19 -19.85 -11.25
N LYS A 60 -37.15 -21.18 -11.46
CA LYS A 60 -35.94 -21.90 -11.90
C LYS A 60 -35.55 -21.60 -13.35
N LEU A 61 -36.52 -21.28 -14.21
CA LEU A 61 -36.31 -20.87 -15.60
C LEU A 61 -35.95 -19.37 -15.75
N GLY A 62 -35.94 -18.59 -14.66
CA GLY A 62 -35.72 -17.14 -14.72
C GLY A 62 -36.92 -16.33 -15.20
N LEU A 63 -38.08 -16.97 -15.37
CA LEU A 63 -39.37 -16.37 -15.73
C LEU A 63 -40.06 -15.80 -14.49
N ILE A 64 -39.48 -14.73 -13.93
CA ILE A 64 -39.88 -14.20 -12.61
C ILE A 64 -41.27 -13.55 -12.66
N ASN A 65 -41.65 -12.92 -13.77
CA ASN A 65 -42.97 -12.26 -13.89
C ASN A 65 -44.10 -13.28 -13.97
N GLU A 66 -43.90 -14.38 -14.69
CA GLU A 66 -44.86 -15.50 -14.77
C GLU A 66 -44.99 -16.21 -13.43
N ALA A 67 -43.88 -16.42 -12.71
CA ALA A 67 -43.90 -16.95 -11.35
C ALA A 67 -44.66 -16.03 -10.39
N LEU A 68 -44.54 -14.72 -10.56
CA LEU A 68 -45.23 -13.73 -9.74
C LEU A 68 -46.73 -13.75 -10.00
N HIS A 69 -47.14 -13.86 -11.26
CA HIS A 69 -48.55 -14.00 -11.62
C HIS A 69 -49.19 -15.23 -10.96
N ASP A 70 -48.50 -16.36 -10.96
CA ASP A 70 -48.95 -17.58 -10.29
C ASP A 70 -49.05 -17.42 -8.77
N ALA A 71 -48.07 -16.75 -8.15
CA ALA A 71 -48.10 -16.46 -6.71
C ALA A 71 -49.25 -15.52 -6.31
N GLU A 72 -49.53 -14.48 -7.12
CA GLU A 72 -50.67 -13.59 -6.92
C GLU A 72 -52.00 -14.31 -7.13
N PHE A 73 -52.07 -15.24 -8.08
CA PHE A 73 -53.25 -16.06 -8.30
C PHE A 73 -53.50 -17.01 -7.12
N MET A 74 -52.45 -17.59 -6.53
CA MET A 74 -52.56 -18.38 -5.29
C MET A 74 -53.15 -17.56 -4.15
N MET A 75 -52.73 -16.30 -3.98
CA MET A 75 -53.27 -15.38 -2.97
C MET A 75 -54.77 -15.06 -3.22
N LYS A 76 -55.21 -15.02 -4.49
CA LYS A 76 -56.62 -14.82 -4.84
C LYS A 76 -57.48 -16.06 -4.60
N LEU A 77 -56.94 -17.25 -4.87
CA LEU A 77 -57.63 -18.53 -4.69
C LEU A 77 -57.85 -18.86 -3.21
N ASP A 78 -56.85 -18.62 -2.37
CA ASP A 78 -56.91 -18.88 -0.94
C ASP A 78 -56.16 -17.81 -0.15
N LYS A 79 -56.94 -16.89 0.42
CA LYS A 79 -56.44 -15.80 1.26
C LYS A 79 -55.94 -16.28 2.62
N SER A 80 -56.34 -17.47 3.06
CA SER A 80 -55.92 -18.04 4.35
C SER A 80 -54.58 -18.78 4.26
N SER A 81 -54.11 -19.09 3.04
CA SER A 81 -52.88 -19.83 2.82
C SER A 81 -51.63 -18.92 2.87
N PRO A 82 -50.64 -19.20 3.74
CA PRO A 82 -49.39 -18.43 3.78
C PRO A 82 -48.49 -18.65 2.56
N LYS A 83 -48.70 -19.72 1.78
CA LYS A 83 -47.81 -20.09 0.66
C LYS A 83 -47.78 -19.04 -0.45
N GLY A 84 -48.94 -18.48 -0.81
CA GLY A 84 -49.04 -17.43 -1.82
C GLY A 84 -48.26 -16.17 -1.42
N TYR A 85 -48.49 -15.69 -0.19
CA TYR A 85 -47.81 -14.51 0.35
C TYR A 85 -46.29 -14.70 0.48
N LEU A 86 -45.84 -15.87 0.94
CA LEU A 86 -44.41 -16.18 1.05
C LEU A 86 -43.72 -16.23 -0.33
N ARG A 87 -44.39 -16.80 -1.34
CA ARG A 87 -43.89 -16.86 -2.71
C ARG A 87 -43.84 -15.48 -3.36
N ALA A 88 -44.95 -14.74 -3.32
CA ALA A 88 -45.02 -13.40 -3.89
C ALA A 88 -44.00 -12.46 -3.24
N GLY A 89 -43.88 -12.48 -1.91
CA GLY A 89 -42.87 -11.68 -1.23
C GLY A 89 -41.43 -12.07 -1.62
N LYS A 90 -41.12 -13.38 -1.75
CA LYS A 90 -39.80 -13.82 -2.24
C LYS A 90 -39.52 -13.33 -3.66
N LEU A 91 -40.49 -13.41 -4.56
CA LEU A 91 -40.36 -12.99 -5.95
C LEU A 91 -40.23 -11.46 -6.06
N TYR A 92 -40.96 -10.69 -5.26
CA TYR A 92 -40.79 -9.23 -5.18
C TYR A 92 -39.39 -8.83 -4.69
N ARG A 93 -38.80 -9.56 -3.74
CA ARG A 93 -37.40 -9.38 -3.34
C ARG A 93 -36.41 -9.72 -4.45
N MET A 94 -36.69 -10.76 -5.25
CA MET A 94 -35.87 -11.09 -6.43
C MET A 94 -35.96 -10.01 -7.53
N LEU A 95 -37.10 -9.33 -7.64
CA LEU A 95 -37.30 -8.15 -8.51
C LEU A 95 -36.77 -6.85 -7.90
N ASN A 96 -36.08 -6.92 -6.76
CA ASN A 96 -35.52 -5.77 -6.04
C ASN A 96 -36.58 -4.73 -5.61
N ASN A 97 -37.83 -5.16 -5.42
CA ASN A 97 -38.94 -4.35 -4.93
C ASN A 97 -39.29 -4.75 -3.49
N GLU A 98 -38.47 -4.28 -2.55
CA GLU A 98 -38.60 -4.62 -1.13
C GLU A 98 -39.87 -4.01 -0.50
N ASP A 99 -40.35 -2.86 -0.97
CA ASP A 99 -41.56 -2.23 -0.44
C ASP A 99 -42.80 -3.10 -0.68
N LYS A 100 -42.98 -3.59 -1.92
CA LYS A 100 -44.06 -4.54 -2.23
C LYS A 100 -43.89 -5.87 -1.52
N ALA A 101 -42.66 -6.34 -1.31
CA ALA A 101 -42.44 -7.56 -0.55
C ALA A 101 -42.93 -7.43 0.90
N GLN A 102 -42.64 -6.30 1.56
CA GLN A 102 -43.08 -6.00 2.92
C GLN A 102 -44.60 -5.80 3.01
N GLU A 103 -45.20 -5.16 2.00
CA GLU A 103 -46.65 -5.03 1.88
C GLU A 103 -47.33 -6.40 1.78
N VAL A 104 -46.82 -7.30 0.93
CA VAL A 104 -47.35 -8.65 0.75
C VAL A 104 -47.18 -9.50 2.02
N TYR A 105 -46.06 -9.41 2.73
CA TYR A 105 -45.89 -10.09 4.02
C TYR A 105 -46.85 -9.55 5.08
N SER A 106 -47.08 -8.24 5.11
CA SER A 106 -48.05 -7.61 6.01
C SER A 106 -49.48 -8.07 5.69
N LEU A 107 -49.84 -8.14 4.41
CA LEU A 107 -51.14 -8.66 3.97
C LEU A 107 -51.32 -10.14 4.34
N GLY A 108 -50.26 -10.94 4.27
CA GLY A 108 -50.26 -12.33 4.72
C GLY A 108 -50.50 -12.47 6.23
N ILE A 109 -49.88 -11.63 7.06
CA ILE A 109 -50.07 -11.65 8.52
C ILE A 109 -51.50 -11.31 8.93
N THR A 110 -52.18 -10.44 8.17
CA THR A 110 -53.57 -10.05 8.43
C THR A 110 -54.57 -11.13 8.03
N ASN A 111 -54.30 -11.90 6.97
CA ASN A 111 -55.27 -12.84 6.39
C ASN A 111 -55.05 -14.32 6.77
N VAL A 112 -53.83 -14.72 7.16
CA VAL A 112 -53.48 -16.11 7.48
C VAL A 112 -53.85 -16.45 8.94
N LEU A 113 -54.33 -17.68 9.17
CA LEU A 113 -54.64 -18.19 10.50
C LEU A 113 -53.39 -18.32 11.37
N LYS A 114 -53.47 -17.88 12.63
CA LYS A 114 -52.33 -17.80 13.57
C LYS A 114 -51.71 -19.16 13.92
N ASP A 115 -52.48 -20.25 13.78
CA ASP A 115 -52.04 -21.61 14.11
C ASP A 115 -51.23 -22.29 12.99
N ASP A 116 -51.14 -21.69 11.80
CA ASP A 116 -50.37 -22.25 10.69
C ASP A 116 -48.85 -22.21 11.00
N LEU A 117 -48.15 -23.33 10.77
CA LEU A 117 -46.71 -23.48 10.97
C LEU A 117 -45.89 -22.41 10.21
N LEU A 118 -46.40 -21.91 9.08
CA LEU A 118 -45.76 -20.89 8.25
C LEU A 118 -46.13 -19.45 8.64
N TYR A 119 -47.08 -19.25 9.56
CA TYR A 119 -47.46 -17.92 10.09
C TYR A 119 -46.28 -17.23 10.80
N LYS A 120 -45.52 -17.99 11.60
CA LYS A 120 -44.30 -17.48 12.26
C LYS A 120 -43.25 -17.01 11.27
N LYS A 121 -43.16 -17.67 10.10
CA LYS A 121 -42.20 -17.33 9.03
C LYS A 121 -42.57 -16.02 8.32
N LEU A 122 -43.86 -15.71 8.21
CA LEU A 122 -44.32 -14.41 7.68
C LEU A 122 -43.94 -13.26 8.63
N HIS A 123 -44.12 -13.44 9.95
CA HIS A 123 -43.66 -12.48 10.96
C HIS A 123 -42.13 -12.32 10.95
N GLU A 124 -41.37 -13.42 10.92
CA GLU A 124 -39.91 -13.37 10.84
C GLU A 124 -39.40 -12.61 9.60
N LEU A 125 -40.06 -12.79 8.44
CA LEU A 125 -39.67 -12.11 7.20
C LEU A 125 -40.08 -10.63 7.16
N LYS A 126 -41.13 -10.25 7.89
CA LYS A 126 -41.52 -8.86 8.08
C LYS A 126 -40.60 -8.13 9.08
N ASP A 127 -40.25 -8.78 10.18
CA ASP A 127 -39.41 -8.20 11.24
C ASP A 127 -37.92 -8.16 10.87
N LYS A 128 -37.50 -8.95 9.86
CA LYS A 128 -36.20 -8.80 9.22
C LYS A 128 -36.14 -7.44 8.52
N LYS A 129 -35.67 -6.42 9.25
CA LYS A 129 -35.19 -5.16 8.68
C LYS A 129 -34.33 -5.48 7.45
N PRO A 130 -34.50 -4.78 6.32
CA PRO A 130 -33.72 -5.03 5.13
C PRO A 130 -32.24 -4.97 5.53
N GLN A 131 -31.58 -6.13 5.53
CA GLN A 131 -30.13 -6.16 5.55
C GLN A 131 -29.73 -5.42 4.28
N ALA A 132 -29.24 -4.20 4.47
CA ALA A 132 -28.59 -3.45 3.43
C ALA A 132 -27.40 -4.30 2.94
N LYS A 133 -27.63 -5.19 1.97
CA LYS A 133 -26.66 -5.41 0.91
C LYS A 133 -26.43 -4.02 0.38
N GLY A 134 -25.28 -3.42 0.73
CA GLY A 134 -24.97 -2.02 0.52
C GLY A 134 -25.68 -1.46 -0.70
N SER A 135 -26.79 -0.78 -0.46
CA SER A 135 -27.44 0.03 -1.47
C SER A 135 -26.46 1.17 -1.67
N ILE A 136 -25.56 0.99 -2.63
CA ILE A 136 -25.04 2.12 -3.37
C ILE A 136 -26.32 2.78 -3.87
N THR A 137 -26.65 3.91 -3.24
CA THR A 137 -27.62 4.85 -3.75
C THR A 137 -27.50 4.84 -5.27
N ASN A 138 -28.55 4.48 -6.01
CA ASN A 138 -28.65 4.85 -7.42
C ASN A 138 -28.80 6.38 -7.47
N LYS A 139 -27.77 7.12 -7.03
CA LYS A 139 -27.37 8.34 -7.71
C LYS A 139 -27.28 7.92 -9.15
N LYS A 140 -28.09 8.51 -10.04
CA LYS A 140 -27.93 8.31 -11.48
C LYS A 140 -26.44 8.41 -11.80
N THR A 141 -25.80 7.29 -12.09
CA THR A 141 -24.39 7.28 -12.49
C THR A 141 -24.40 7.71 -13.94
N TYR A 142 -24.22 9.00 -14.16
CA TYR A 142 -24.06 9.54 -15.49
C TYR A 142 -22.70 9.08 -16.03
N ASP A 143 -22.69 8.43 -17.20
CA ASP A 143 -21.44 8.21 -17.91
C ASP A 143 -20.90 9.59 -18.32
N LEU A 144 -19.71 9.93 -17.82
CA LEU A 144 -19.03 11.20 -18.10
C LEU A 144 -18.97 11.51 -19.60
N ILE A 145 -18.80 10.47 -20.43
CA ILE A 145 -18.72 10.61 -21.89
C ILE A 145 -20.08 10.89 -22.52
N ALA A 146 -21.15 10.38 -21.92
CA ALA A 146 -22.51 10.64 -22.39
C ALA A 146 -23.06 11.97 -21.88
N PHE A 147 -22.54 12.48 -20.76
CA PHE A 147 -23.05 13.68 -20.11
C PHE A 147 -22.35 14.97 -20.56
N PHE A 148 -21.02 14.94 -20.73
CA PHE A 148 -20.25 16.13 -21.09
C PHE A 148 -19.93 16.19 -22.59
N PRO A 149 -19.77 17.41 -23.16
CA PRO A 149 -19.26 17.58 -24.51
C PRO A 149 -17.87 16.91 -24.69
N PRO A 150 -17.56 16.36 -25.88
CA PRO A 150 -16.29 15.69 -26.13
C PRO A 150 -15.06 16.52 -25.78
N GLU A 151 -15.13 17.85 -25.86
CA GLU A 151 -14.05 18.77 -25.52
C GLU A 151 -13.74 18.76 -24.02
N ILE A 152 -14.78 18.78 -23.19
CA ILE A 152 -14.65 18.73 -21.73
C ILE A 152 -14.16 17.35 -21.30
N VAL A 153 -14.70 16.29 -21.91
CA VAL A 153 -14.22 14.92 -21.69
C VAL A 153 -12.74 14.81 -22.05
N HIS A 154 -12.32 15.43 -23.16
CA HIS A 154 -10.94 15.44 -23.59
C HIS A 154 -10.02 16.13 -22.58
N GLU A 155 -10.42 17.31 -22.09
CA GLU A 155 -9.67 18.07 -21.10
C GLU A 155 -9.53 17.29 -19.79
N ILE A 156 -10.60 16.63 -19.33
CA ILE A 156 -10.57 15.79 -18.13
C ILE A 156 -9.55 14.66 -18.27
N PHE A 157 -9.56 13.93 -19.38
CA PHE A 157 -8.58 12.86 -19.60
C PHE A 157 -7.16 13.38 -19.81
N ASN A 158 -7.00 14.58 -20.38
CA ASN A 158 -5.70 15.21 -20.61
C ASN A 158 -5.00 15.64 -19.30
N LEU A 159 -5.76 15.88 -18.23
CA LEU A 159 -5.23 16.14 -16.89
C LEU A 159 -4.72 14.86 -16.18
N LEU A 160 -5.05 13.67 -16.70
CA LEU A 160 -4.67 12.41 -16.07
C LEU A 160 -3.27 11.94 -16.52
N PRO A 161 -2.43 11.44 -15.59
CA PRO A 161 -1.21 10.75 -15.97
C PRO A 161 -1.49 9.55 -16.87
N PHE A 162 -0.55 9.23 -17.77
CA PHE A 162 -0.70 8.13 -18.75
C PHE A 162 -1.15 6.80 -18.13
N ALA A 163 -0.61 6.43 -16.98
CA ALA A 163 -1.02 5.18 -16.33
C ALA A 163 -2.46 5.22 -15.80
N SER A 164 -2.95 6.38 -15.38
CA SER A 164 -4.36 6.58 -15.02
C SER A 164 -5.25 6.48 -16.26
N ILE A 165 -4.82 7.02 -17.40
CA ILE A 165 -5.50 6.84 -18.69
C ILE A 165 -5.61 5.35 -19.07
N CYS A 166 -4.54 4.57 -18.85
CA CYS A 166 -4.60 3.12 -19.05
C CYS A 166 -5.63 2.44 -18.14
N LYS A 167 -5.71 2.84 -16.86
CA LYS A 167 -6.68 2.30 -15.90
C LYS A 167 -8.12 2.68 -16.25
N THR A 168 -8.36 3.92 -16.68
CA THR A 168 -9.70 4.40 -17.03
C THR A 168 -10.25 3.71 -18.29
N SER A 169 -9.38 3.19 -19.17
CA SER A 169 -9.78 2.33 -20.29
C SER A 169 -10.42 0.98 -19.85
N GLY A 170 -10.33 0.63 -18.56
CA GLY A 170 -10.99 -0.53 -17.96
C GLY A 170 -12.35 -0.22 -17.32
N VAL A 171 -12.81 1.04 -17.31
CA VAL A 171 -14.06 1.46 -16.65
C VAL A 171 -15.29 1.01 -17.44
N SER A 172 -15.35 1.31 -18.74
CA SER A 172 -16.45 0.90 -19.62
C SER A 172 -15.98 0.74 -21.06
N LYS A 173 -16.79 0.07 -21.89
CA LYS A 173 -16.52 -0.06 -23.33
C LYS A 173 -16.48 1.32 -24.00
N THR A 174 -17.38 2.22 -23.61
CA THR A 174 -17.46 3.61 -24.12
C THR A 174 -16.17 4.38 -23.83
N TRP A 175 -15.69 4.31 -22.58
CA TRP A 175 -14.44 4.94 -22.18
C TRP A 175 -13.24 4.39 -22.93
N ARG A 176 -13.19 3.06 -23.07
CA ARG A 176 -12.14 2.41 -23.84
C ARG A 176 -12.12 2.88 -25.29
N ILE A 177 -13.27 2.93 -25.95
CA ILE A 177 -13.38 3.37 -27.35
C ILE A 177 -12.92 4.83 -27.46
N TYR A 178 -13.43 5.72 -26.62
CA TYR A 178 -13.06 7.14 -26.65
C TYR A 178 -11.54 7.35 -26.45
N ILE A 179 -10.95 6.71 -25.45
CA ILE A 179 -9.51 6.82 -25.14
C ILE A 179 -8.65 6.20 -26.25
N VAL A 180 -9.04 5.05 -26.82
CA VAL A 180 -8.26 4.38 -27.87
C VAL A 180 -8.36 5.13 -29.21
N SER A 181 -9.49 5.77 -29.49
CA SER A 181 -9.72 6.51 -30.73
C SER A 181 -8.97 7.83 -30.82
N SER A 182 -8.53 8.41 -29.69
CA SER A 182 -7.80 9.68 -29.67
C SER A 182 -6.29 9.49 -29.50
N PRO A 183 -5.48 9.76 -30.55
CA PRO A 183 -4.02 9.67 -30.47
C PRO A 183 -3.39 10.66 -29.48
N PHE A 184 -4.11 11.73 -29.11
CA PHE A 184 -3.59 12.81 -28.27
C PHE A 184 -3.27 12.36 -26.85
N PHE A 185 -4.03 11.40 -26.31
CA PHE A 185 -3.78 10.82 -24.99
C PHE A 185 -2.49 9.98 -24.91
N TYR A 186 -1.86 9.72 -26.06
CA TYR A 186 -0.61 8.96 -26.18
C TYR A 186 0.59 9.86 -26.51
N ARG A 187 0.45 11.19 -26.39
CA ARG A 187 1.52 12.16 -26.65
C ARG A 187 2.73 11.92 -25.74
N GLU A 188 2.49 11.57 -24.49
CA GLU A 188 3.51 11.15 -23.52
C GLU A 188 3.21 9.73 -23.01
N LEU A 189 4.08 8.80 -23.36
CA LEU A 189 3.99 7.41 -22.96
C LEU A 189 4.92 7.15 -21.78
N ASN A 190 4.38 7.23 -20.56
CA ASN A 190 5.17 7.04 -19.34
C ASN A 190 4.84 5.71 -18.64
N PHE A 191 5.73 4.73 -18.79
CA PHE A 191 5.58 3.40 -18.20
C PHE A 191 6.25 3.25 -16.82
N THR A 192 6.56 4.34 -16.13
CA THR A 192 7.24 4.33 -14.83
C THR A 192 6.24 4.09 -13.69
N ILE A 193 5.77 2.85 -13.47
CA ILE A 193 4.96 2.49 -12.28
C ILE A 193 5.33 1.11 -11.70
N GLY A 194 5.40 1.09 -10.36
CA GLY A 194 5.86 0.00 -9.51
C GLY A 194 5.12 -1.32 -9.68
N GLN A 195 5.94 -2.37 -9.79
CA GLN A 195 5.68 -3.79 -9.51
C GLN A 195 4.31 -4.35 -9.97
N ARG A 196 4.30 -5.02 -11.13
CA ARG A 196 3.68 -6.37 -11.29
C ARG A 196 3.77 -6.98 -12.71
N SER A 197 4.32 -6.29 -13.71
CA SER A 197 4.71 -6.94 -14.97
C SER A 197 5.75 -6.12 -15.73
N TYR A 198 6.93 -6.69 -16.00
CA TYR A 198 7.93 -6.07 -16.88
C TYR A 198 7.30 -5.72 -18.24
N ILE A 199 7.40 -4.46 -18.66
CA ILE A 199 6.91 -3.98 -19.96
C ILE A 199 7.63 -4.73 -21.08
N THR A 200 6.88 -5.15 -22.10
CA THR A 200 7.40 -5.91 -23.23
C THR A 200 7.39 -5.08 -24.52
N ASP A 201 8.18 -5.50 -25.51
CA ASP A 201 8.19 -4.88 -26.84
C ASP A 201 6.81 -4.85 -27.49
N GLN A 202 5.96 -5.87 -27.24
CA GLN A 202 4.61 -5.94 -27.77
C GLN A 202 3.69 -4.88 -27.14
N THR A 203 3.87 -4.62 -25.84
CA THR A 203 3.15 -3.53 -25.14
C THR A 203 3.52 -2.20 -25.76
N ILE A 204 4.82 -1.94 -25.95
CA ILE A 204 5.30 -0.71 -26.57
C ILE A 204 4.72 -0.58 -27.99
N ARG A 205 4.84 -1.61 -28.83
CA ARG A 205 4.28 -1.63 -30.19
C ARG A 205 2.79 -1.29 -30.22
N THR A 206 2.01 -1.81 -29.27
CA THR A 206 0.58 -1.55 -29.19
C THR A 206 0.30 -0.06 -28.94
N TYR A 207 0.96 0.56 -27.95
CA TYR A 207 0.75 1.98 -27.65
C TYR A 207 1.33 2.91 -28.72
N LEU A 208 2.45 2.51 -29.33
CA LEU A 208 3.01 3.18 -30.50
C LEU A 208 2.01 3.22 -31.67
N SER A 209 1.28 2.13 -31.92
CA SER A 209 0.27 2.06 -32.98
C SER A 209 -0.96 2.94 -32.71
N ARG A 210 -1.27 3.21 -31.43
CA ARG A 210 -2.38 4.08 -31.02
C ARG A 210 -2.01 5.56 -31.13
N GLY A 211 -0.84 5.94 -30.63
CA GLY A 211 -0.36 7.32 -30.67
C GLY A 211 0.15 7.79 -32.03
N LYS A 212 0.65 6.87 -32.87
CA LYS A 212 1.18 7.17 -34.22
C LYS A 212 2.16 8.36 -34.20
N SER A 213 1.99 9.33 -35.10
CA SER A 213 2.85 10.51 -35.22
C SER A 213 2.65 11.57 -34.12
N CYS A 214 1.61 11.44 -33.29
CA CYS A 214 1.33 12.37 -32.19
C CYS A 214 2.27 12.17 -30.99
N ILE A 215 2.97 11.03 -30.90
CA ILE A 215 3.87 10.70 -29.79
C ILE A 215 5.05 11.68 -29.78
N LYS A 216 5.27 12.31 -28.62
CA LYS A 216 6.36 13.25 -28.36
C LYS A 216 7.37 12.73 -27.34
N HIS A 217 6.91 11.97 -26.34
CA HIS A 217 7.79 11.46 -25.29
C HIS A 217 7.53 9.98 -25.01
N LEU A 218 8.60 9.19 -24.91
CA LEU A 218 8.56 7.80 -24.47
C LEU A 218 9.47 7.63 -23.25
N ILE A 219 8.90 7.17 -22.14
CA ILE A 219 9.59 7.00 -20.86
C ILE A 219 9.42 5.55 -20.38
N CYS A 220 10.53 4.82 -20.35
CA CYS A 220 10.64 3.42 -19.95
C CYS A 220 11.81 3.25 -18.98
N ARG A 221 11.57 3.39 -17.68
CA ARG A 221 12.60 3.21 -16.64
C ARG A 221 12.59 1.77 -16.11
N GLY A 222 13.76 1.13 -16.04
CA GLY A 222 13.89 -0.21 -15.46
C GLY A 222 13.12 -1.29 -16.22
N ALA A 223 13.19 -1.26 -17.55
CA ALA A 223 12.45 -2.16 -18.42
C ALA A 223 13.38 -3.18 -19.11
N PRO A 224 13.84 -4.25 -18.43
CA PRO A 224 14.84 -5.19 -18.95
C PRO A 224 14.33 -6.07 -20.09
N LYS A 225 13.00 -6.21 -20.25
CA LYS A 225 12.41 -7.01 -21.33
C LYS A 225 12.29 -6.27 -22.67
N LEU A 226 12.65 -4.99 -22.71
CA LEU A 226 12.68 -4.24 -23.97
C LEU A 226 13.96 -4.57 -24.73
N THR A 227 13.82 -4.86 -26.01
CA THR A 227 14.91 -5.26 -26.91
C THR A 227 15.03 -4.28 -28.08
N ASP A 228 15.97 -4.54 -28.98
CA ASP A 228 16.11 -3.80 -30.24
C ASP A 228 14.84 -3.73 -31.09
N THR A 229 13.89 -4.64 -30.84
CA THR A 229 12.58 -4.59 -31.52
C THR A 229 11.77 -3.35 -31.14
N THR A 230 11.93 -2.80 -29.93
CA THR A 230 11.32 -1.53 -29.52
C THR A 230 11.84 -0.37 -30.38
N MET A 231 13.17 -0.26 -30.55
CA MET A 231 13.79 0.77 -31.38
C MET A 231 13.37 0.65 -32.86
N ARG A 232 13.29 -0.58 -33.38
CA ARG A 232 12.77 -0.83 -34.73
C ARG A 232 11.31 -0.41 -34.89
N SER A 233 10.49 -0.63 -33.86
CA SER A 233 9.08 -0.25 -33.86
C SER A 233 8.90 1.26 -33.87
N LEU A 234 9.70 2.01 -33.11
CA LEU A 234 9.70 3.46 -33.14
C LEU A 234 10.03 4.00 -34.53
N ARG A 235 11.04 3.44 -35.20
CA ARG A 235 11.41 3.83 -36.57
C ARG A 235 10.34 3.53 -37.61
N SER A 236 9.49 2.52 -37.37
CA SER A 236 8.45 2.12 -38.33
C SER A 236 7.25 3.08 -38.37
N ILE A 237 7.16 4.01 -37.42
CA ILE A 237 6.04 4.97 -37.35
C ILE A 237 6.31 6.12 -38.31
N PHE A 238 5.52 6.18 -39.38
CA PHE A 238 5.63 7.25 -40.36
C PHE A 238 5.36 8.63 -39.72
N GLY A 239 6.24 9.60 -39.99
CA GLY A 239 6.08 10.98 -39.54
C GLY A 239 6.23 11.20 -38.04
N ILE A 240 6.79 10.24 -37.29
CA ILE A 240 7.04 10.43 -35.86
C ILE A 240 8.00 11.61 -35.63
N ARG A 241 7.59 12.53 -34.75
CA ARG A 241 8.40 13.68 -34.33
C ARG A 241 8.64 13.60 -32.83
N LEU A 242 9.34 12.54 -32.42
CA LEU A 242 9.69 12.30 -31.02
C LEU A 242 10.61 13.44 -30.55
N GLN A 243 10.27 14.02 -29.41
CA GLN A 243 11.01 15.10 -28.75
C GLN A 243 11.80 14.60 -27.55
N GLY A 244 11.33 13.54 -26.87
CA GLY A 244 12.03 12.96 -25.73
C GLY A 244 12.00 11.44 -25.74
N ILE A 245 13.13 10.83 -25.39
CA ILE A 245 13.24 9.40 -25.14
C ILE A 245 14.00 9.15 -23.84
N GLU A 246 13.44 8.29 -23.00
CA GLU A 246 14.05 7.83 -21.78
C GLU A 246 13.94 6.30 -21.72
N ILE A 247 15.07 5.62 -21.86
CA ILE A 247 15.17 4.18 -21.65
C ILE A 247 16.35 3.93 -20.72
N THR A 248 16.04 3.68 -19.44
CA THR A 248 17.07 3.56 -18.40
C THR A 248 17.13 2.15 -17.82
N ALA A 249 18.31 1.77 -17.33
CA ALA A 249 18.55 0.45 -16.73
C ALA A 249 18.09 -0.69 -17.65
N ASN A 250 18.52 -0.64 -18.92
CA ASN A 250 18.22 -1.65 -19.92
C ASN A 250 19.52 -2.25 -20.49
N SER A 251 19.65 -3.57 -20.35
CA SER A 251 20.81 -4.34 -20.80
C SER A 251 20.56 -5.14 -22.09
N SER A 252 19.42 -4.91 -22.76
CA SER A 252 18.99 -5.73 -23.91
C SER A 252 18.92 -4.95 -25.22
N ILE A 253 18.87 -3.61 -25.16
CA ILE A 253 18.98 -2.75 -26.32
C ILE A 253 20.46 -2.51 -26.61
N THR A 254 20.86 -2.80 -27.84
CA THR A 254 22.26 -2.71 -28.28
C THR A 254 22.63 -1.31 -28.75
N ASN A 255 23.92 -0.97 -28.64
CA ASN A 255 24.46 0.28 -29.17
C ASN A 255 24.15 0.48 -30.67
N ASN A 256 24.23 -0.58 -31.49
CA ASN A 256 23.91 -0.52 -32.92
C ASN A 256 22.44 -0.16 -33.18
N SER A 257 21.54 -0.66 -32.33
CA SER A 257 20.12 -0.34 -32.39
C SER A 257 19.86 1.13 -32.03
N ILE A 258 20.54 1.65 -31.02
CA ILE A 258 20.52 3.09 -30.66
C ILE A 258 21.04 3.93 -31.83
N ILE A 259 22.20 3.60 -32.42
CA ILE A 259 22.77 4.33 -33.56
C ILE A 259 21.77 4.40 -34.72
N THR A 260 21.22 3.24 -35.10
CA THR A 260 20.27 3.17 -36.21
C THR A 260 18.98 3.93 -35.90
N PHE A 261 18.51 3.94 -34.65
CA PHE A 261 17.39 4.75 -34.19
C PHE A 261 17.68 6.26 -34.30
N ILE A 262 18.81 6.70 -33.75
CA ILE A 262 19.21 8.11 -33.74
C ILE A 262 19.38 8.64 -35.17
N ARG A 263 20.02 7.88 -36.06
CA ARG A 263 20.19 8.27 -37.47
C ARG A 263 18.88 8.47 -38.22
N THR A 264 17.82 7.76 -37.82
CA THR A 264 16.51 7.85 -38.48
C THR A 264 15.62 8.96 -37.91
N ILE A 265 15.53 9.10 -36.58
CA ILE A 265 14.56 10.01 -35.95
C ILE A 265 15.17 11.09 -35.04
N GLY A 266 16.50 11.15 -34.95
CA GLY A 266 17.21 12.02 -34.01
C GLY A 266 17.07 13.52 -34.25
N GLY A 267 16.71 13.96 -35.46
CA GLY A 267 16.61 15.39 -35.83
C GLY A 267 15.48 16.18 -35.14
N HIS A 268 14.66 15.53 -34.32
CA HIS A 268 13.61 16.17 -33.52
C HIS A 268 13.79 15.99 -32.01
N LEU A 269 14.76 15.19 -31.59
CA LEU A 269 15.00 14.90 -30.18
C LEU A 269 15.61 16.11 -29.48
N LYS A 270 14.97 16.49 -28.37
CA LYS A 270 15.39 17.51 -27.40
C LYS A 270 15.92 16.89 -26.11
N TYR A 271 15.40 15.74 -25.72
CA TYR A 271 15.75 15.05 -24.48
C TYR A 271 16.09 13.59 -24.74
N ILE A 272 17.29 13.16 -24.35
CA ILE A 272 17.72 11.76 -24.42
C ILE A 272 18.24 11.34 -23.06
N ASN A 273 17.66 10.29 -22.49
CA ASN A 273 18.18 9.61 -21.31
C ASN A 273 18.37 8.11 -21.63
N PHE A 274 19.62 7.68 -21.70
CA PHE A 274 20.03 6.28 -21.84
C PHE A 274 20.90 5.83 -20.67
N SER A 275 20.64 6.35 -19.47
CA SER A 275 21.38 5.98 -18.26
C SER A 275 21.32 4.48 -17.97
N LYS A 276 22.45 3.91 -17.55
CA LYS A 276 22.61 2.47 -17.27
C LYS A 276 22.16 1.58 -18.44
N THR A 277 22.65 1.89 -19.65
CA THR A 277 22.44 1.08 -20.85
C THR A 277 23.76 0.67 -21.51
N LEU A 278 23.70 -0.15 -22.55
CA LEU A 278 24.86 -0.62 -23.33
C LEU A 278 25.32 0.39 -24.41
N ILE A 279 24.98 1.67 -24.29
CA ILE A 279 25.47 2.70 -25.23
C ILE A 279 26.98 2.87 -25.09
N ALA A 280 27.66 2.98 -26.23
CA ALA A 280 29.11 3.14 -26.33
C ALA A 280 29.47 4.44 -27.09
N ASP A 281 30.76 4.75 -27.18
CA ASP A 281 31.29 5.97 -27.83
C ASP A 281 30.73 6.22 -29.23
N THR A 282 30.59 5.18 -30.04
CA THR A 282 30.03 5.29 -31.40
C THR A 282 28.55 5.70 -31.40
N GLY A 283 27.79 5.29 -30.38
CA GLY A 283 26.42 5.71 -30.15
C GLY A 283 26.33 7.18 -29.75
N VAL A 284 27.21 7.62 -28.84
CA VAL A 284 27.29 9.03 -28.45
C VAL A 284 27.66 9.91 -29.64
N LYS A 285 28.67 9.54 -30.44
CA LYS A 285 29.02 10.25 -31.67
C LYS A 285 27.82 10.35 -32.62
N ALA A 286 27.05 9.28 -32.79
CA ALA A 286 25.84 9.31 -33.61
C ALA A 286 24.79 10.31 -33.10
N ILE A 287 24.63 10.45 -31.78
CA ILE A 287 23.77 11.47 -31.16
C ILE A 287 24.29 12.87 -31.50
N LEU A 288 25.57 13.14 -31.27
CA LEU A 288 26.16 14.47 -31.47
C LEU A 288 26.10 14.96 -32.93
N ILE A 289 26.25 14.06 -33.90
CA ILE A 289 26.21 14.40 -35.34
C ILE A 289 24.81 14.47 -35.93
N THR A 290 23.79 13.94 -35.24
CA THR A 290 22.42 13.83 -35.80
C THR A 290 21.41 14.74 -35.09
N CYS A 291 21.48 14.88 -33.77
CA CYS A 291 20.47 15.53 -32.97
C CYS A 291 20.71 17.05 -32.85
N ASN A 292 20.19 17.82 -33.80
CA ASN A 292 20.39 19.28 -33.86
C ASN A 292 19.52 20.12 -32.91
N LYS A 293 18.49 19.53 -32.31
CA LYS A 293 17.61 20.18 -31.33
C LYS A 293 17.84 19.66 -29.90
N LEU A 294 18.91 18.90 -29.69
CA LEU A 294 19.18 18.26 -28.41
C LEU A 294 19.51 19.33 -27.37
N GLU A 295 18.75 19.34 -26.28
CA GLU A 295 18.91 20.26 -25.15
C GLU A 295 19.47 19.51 -23.93
N THR A 296 19.05 18.26 -23.71
CA THR A 296 19.47 17.44 -22.56
C THR A 296 19.90 16.04 -22.96
N LEU A 297 21.06 15.63 -22.45
CA LEU A 297 21.66 14.31 -22.65
C LEU A 297 22.09 13.69 -21.31
N ASP A 298 21.41 12.62 -20.90
CA ASP A 298 21.78 11.83 -19.71
C ASP A 298 22.26 10.44 -20.12
N LEU A 299 23.53 10.17 -19.84
CA LEU A 299 24.22 8.90 -20.07
C LEU A 299 24.96 8.47 -18.80
N SER A 300 24.38 8.76 -17.63
CA SER A 300 24.92 8.33 -16.35
C SER A 300 24.95 6.80 -16.21
N LEU A 301 25.89 6.27 -15.43
CA LEU A 301 26.05 4.83 -15.14
C LEU A 301 26.25 3.97 -16.40
N CYS A 302 26.80 4.52 -17.47
CA CYS A 302 27.09 3.78 -18.71
C CYS A 302 28.54 3.31 -18.74
N GLU A 303 28.74 1.99 -18.89
CA GLU A 303 30.05 1.34 -18.72
C GLU A 303 30.97 1.41 -19.96
N TYR A 304 30.42 1.74 -21.13
CA TYR A 304 31.14 1.71 -22.41
C TYR A 304 31.40 3.10 -23.01
N ILE A 305 31.30 4.16 -22.19
CA ILE A 305 31.54 5.54 -22.60
C ILE A 305 32.92 5.99 -22.10
N THR A 306 33.72 6.52 -23.03
CA THR A 306 35.02 7.12 -22.77
C THR A 306 35.09 8.57 -23.24
N SER A 307 36.17 9.29 -22.91
CA SER A 307 36.41 10.63 -23.45
C SER A 307 36.48 10.70 -24.98
N ALA A 308 36.76 9.57 -25.66
CA ALA A 308 36.81 9.51 -27.12
C ALA A 308 35.41 9.65 -27.76
N ALA A 309 34.32 9.44 -27.00
CA ALA A 309 32.95 9.72 -27.43
C ALA A 309 32.75 11.17 -27.90
N PHE A 310 33.49 12.11 -27.30
CA PHE A 310 33.38 13.55 -27.55
C PHE A 310 34.51 14.07 -28.47
N ASP A 311 35.44 13.21 -28.87
CA ASP A 311 36.42 13.57 -29.90
C ASP A 311 35.81 13.37 -31.29
N LEU A 312 35.41 14.49 -31.89
CA LEU A 312 34.91 14.57 -33.25
C LEU A 312 35.99 15.02 -34.25
N LYS A 313 37.22 15.32 -33.82
CA LYS A 313 38.28 15.80 -34.74
C LYS A 313 38.78 14.71 -35.68
N GLN A 314 38.73 13.44 -35.24
CA GLN A 314 39.20 12.30 -36.04
C GLN A 314 38.26 11.88 -37.18
N GLY A 315 37.00 12.33 -37.21
CA GLY A 315 36.07 12.08 -38.30
C GLY A 315 35.60 13.41 -38.84
N LEU A 316 35.59 13.62 -40.16
CA LEU A 316 35.22 14.89 -40.83
C LEU A 316 33.75 15.33 -40.63
N SER A 317 33.15 15.12 -39.46
CA SER A 317 31.75 15.37 -39.13
C SER A 317 31.65 16.44 -38.04
N GLN A 318 31.02 17.57 -38.38
CA GLN A 318 30.75 18.64 -37.43
C GLN A 318 29.67 18.22 -36.42
N CYS A 319 29.85 18.61 -35.15
CA CYS A 319 28.81 18.47 -34.13
C CYS A 319 27.56 19.25 -34.54
N LYS A 320 26.40 18.60 -34.54
CA LYS A 320 25.11 19.26 -34.81
C LYS A 320 24.34 19.60 -33.54
N ALA A 321 24.66 19.00 -32.40
CA ALA A 321 23.98 19.22 -31.12
C ALA A 321 24.38 20.56 -30.45
N THR A 322 24.28 21.68 -31.19
CA THR A 322 24.73 23.00 -30.74
C THR A 322 23.87 23.62 -29.63
N GLU A 323 22.63 23.15 -29.48
CA GLU A 323 21.68 23.61 -28.47
C GLU A 323 21.78 22.84 -27.14
N LEU A 324 22.75 21.94 -27.02
CA LEU A 324 22.92 21.09 -25.84
C LEU A 324 23.32 21.94 -24.63
N CYS A 325 22.45 21.97 -23.63
CA CYS A 325 22.63 22.78 -22.43
C CYS A 325 22.80 21.94 -21.15
N ASN A 326 22.39 20.66 -21.16
CA ASN A 326 22.48 19.78 -20.00
C ASN A 326 23.13 18.44 -20.38
N ILE A 327 24.23 18.10 -19.70
CA ILE A 327 24.94 16.82 -19.88
C ILE A 327 25.15 16.17 -18.52
N ASN A 328 24.71 14.91 -18.40
CA ASN A 328 24.96 14.07 -17.23
C ASN A 328 25.71 12.79 -17.65
N LEU A 329 26.93 12.62 -17.15
CA LEU A 329 27.78 11.43 -17.34
C LEU A 329 28.24 10.86 -15.98
N ASN A 330 27.48 11.12 -14.91
CA ASN A 330 27.82 10.62 -13.57
C ASN A 330 27.99 9.09 -13.58
N LEU A 331 29.05 8.63 -12.93
CA LEU A 331 29.40 7.23 -12.69
C LEU A 331 29.68 6.41 -13.96
N SER A 332 29.92 7.06 -15.09
CA SER A 332 30.40 6.39 -16.31
C SER A 332 31.92 6.17 -16.22
N THR A 333 32.38 4.95 -16.53
CA THR A 333 33.69 4.41 -16.16
C THR A 333 34.87 4.99 -16.96
N GLY A 334 34.66 5.46 -18.19
CA GLY A 334 35.73 5.96 -19.07
C GLY A 334 35.83 7.48 -19.21
N VAL A 335 35.06 8.24 -18.43
CA VAL A 335 35.08 9.71 -18.47
C VAL A 335 36.34 10.22 -17.76
N SER A 336 37.03 11.19 -18.37
CA SER A 336 38.28 11.76 -17.82
C SER A 336 38.34 13.28 -18.01
N GLU A 337 39.41 13.94 -17.56
CA GLU A 337 39.67 15.36 -17.80
C GLU A 337 39.53 15.75 -19.28
N ARG A 338 39.97 14.88 -20.21
CA ARG A 338 39.86 15.15 -21.66
C ARG A 338 38.43 15.35 -22.11
N THR A 339 37.46 14.75 -21.42
CA THR A 339 36.04 14.96 -21.71
C THR A 339 35.66 16.43 -21.56
N ILE A 340 36.09 17.10 -20.48
CA ILE A 340 35.79 18.53 -20.28
C ILE A 340 36.40 19.38 -21.40
N SER A 341 37.64 19.09 -21.80
CA SER A 341 38.31 19.78 -22.91
C SER A 341 37.52 19.67 -24.22
N HIS A 342 37.01 18.49 -24.55
CA HIS A 342 36.16 18.31 -25.73
C HIS A 342 34.80 19.02 -25.58
N LEU A 343 34.15 18.91 -24.40
CA LEU A 343 32.86 19.56 -24.16
C LEU A 343 32.95 21.10 -24.26
N MET A 344 34.07 21.68 -23.83
CA MET A 344 34.35 23.11 -23.94
C MET A 344 34.38 23.58 -25.39
N GLU A 345 35.02 22.81 -26.28
CA GLU A 345 35.08 23.13 -27.71
C GLU A 345 33.72 22.93 -28.39
N LEU A 346 32.94 21.95 -27.96
CA LEU A 346 31.71 21.55 -28.62
C LEU A 346 30.46 22.32 -28.14
N PHE A 347 30.37 22.64 -26.84
CA PHE A 347 29.13 23.11 -26.20
C PHE A 347 29.37 24.33 -25.29
N PRO A 348 29.72 25.51 -25.84
CA PRO A 348 30.00 26.70 -25.03
C PRO A 348 28.78 27.24 -24.26
N LYS A 349 27.56 26.86 -24.65
CA LYS A 349 26.29 27.27 -24.01
C LYS A 349 25.86 26.37 -22.84
N LEU A 350 26.70 25.44 -22.40
CA LEU A 350 26.34 24.46 -21.38
C LEU A 350 25.93 25.13 -20.06
N SER A 351 24.81 24.67 -19.50
CA SER A 351 24.22 25.17 -18.25
C SER A 351 24.25 24.14 -17.12
N SER A 352 24.29 22.85 -17.43
CA SER A 352 24.41 21.77 -16.45
C SER A 352 25.44 20.75 -16.89
N LEU A 353 26.44 20.47 -16.04
CA LEU A 353 27.49 19.49 -16.29
C LEU A 353 27.69 18.59 -15.07
N HIS A 354 27.39 17.29 -15.22
CA HIS A 354 27.59 16.30 -14.16
C HIS A 354 28.57 15.22 -14.61
N LEU A 355 29.71 15.11 -13.90
CA LEU A 355 30.85 14.24 -14.21
C LEU A 355 31.45 13.56 -12.97
N GLN A 356 30.63 12.90 -12.16
CA GLN A 356 31.08 12.12 -11.00
C GLN A 356 31.56 10.72 -11.41
N GLY A 357 32.74 10.56 -11.99
CA GLY A 357 33.23 9.25 -12.46
C GLY A 357 33.65 8.28 -11.35
N GLN A 358 33.58 6.97 -11.62
CA GLN A 358 34.25 5.93 -10.82
C GLN A 358 35.70 5.81 -11.31
N GLY A 359 36.67 6.39 -10.60
CA GLY A 359 38.11 6.29 -10.93
C GLY A 359 38.65 7.31 -11.94
N ALA A 360 37.84 8.31 -12.34
CA ALA A 360 38.33 9.42 -13.16
C ALA A 360 39.31 10.29 -12.34
N ILE A 361 40.58 10.35 -12.75
CA ILE A 361 41.53 11.33 -12.21
C ILE A 361 41.24 12.67 -12.88
N MET A 362 40.45 13.51 -12.21
CA MET A 362 40.32 14.92 -12.60
C MET A 362 41.40 15.72 -11.87
N THR A 363 41.94 16.74 -12.54
CA THR A 363 42.96 17.61 -11.95
C THR A 363 42.48 19.06 -11.88
N THR A 364 43.24 19.96 -11.25
CA THR A 364 42.89 21.39 -11.23
C THR A 364 42.78 22.01 -12.61
N ARG A 365 43.44 21.45 -13.63
CA ARG A 365 43.29 21.87 -15.03
C ARG A 365 41.89 21.60 -15.58
N SER A 366 41.23 20.54 -15.11
CA SER A 366 39.82 20.26 -15.41
C SER A 366 38.93 21.44 -14.99
N ILE A 367 39.16 22.00 -13.80
CA ILE A 367 38.39 23.15 -13.29
C ILE A 367 38.71 24.42 -14.08
N ALA A 368 39.98 24.64 -14.43
CA ALA A 368 40.37 25.79 -15.24
C ALA A 368 39.66 25.83 -16.60
N ASN A 369 39.40 24.66 -17.21
CA ASN A 369 38.64 24.59 -18.46
C ASN A 369 37.16 24.95 -18.29
N LEU A 370 36.60 24.84 -17.09
CA LEU A 370 35.20 25.16 -16.82
C LEU A 370 34.89 26.66 -16.91
N ILE A 371 35.91 27.52 -16.80
CA ILE A 371 35.82 28.98 -16.99
C ILE A 371 35.16 29.34 -18.33
N LYS A 372 35.28 28.47 -19.34
CA LYS A 372 34.70 28.68 -20.68
C LYS A 372 33.20 28.40 -20.78
N PHE A 373 32.53 28.02 -19.68
CA PHE A 373 31.08 27.84 -19.63
C PHE A 373 30.40 28.98 -18.82
N PRO A 374 30.22 30.18 -19.40
CA PRO A 374 29.73 31.35 -18.65
C PRO A 374 28.29 31.20 -18.14
N ASN A 375 27.51 30.29 -18.73
CA ASN A 375 26.10 30.05 -18.40
C ASN A 375 25.89 28.88 -17.43
N LEU A 376 26.96 28.36 -16.82
CA LEU A 376 26.89 27.20 -15.95
C LEU A 376 26.08 27.51 -14.68
N LYS A 377 25.03 26.71 -14.46
CA LYS A 377 24.12 26.78 -13.31
C LYS A 377 24.29 25.58 -12.38
N SER A 378 24.55 24.40 -12.93
CA SER A 378 24.74 23.16 -12.15
C SER A 378 26.04 22.48 -12.55
N LEU A 379 26.88 22.20 -11.56
CA LEU A 379 28.17 21.54 -11.72
C LEU A 379 28.33 20.44 -10.67
N GLN A 380 28.56 19.21 -11.11
CA GLN A 380 28.84 18.09 -10.21
C GLN A 380 30.13 17.37 -10.64
N LEU A 381 31.11 17.35 -9.75
CA LEU A 381 32.42 16.74 -9.95
C LEU A 381 32.80 15.90 -8.74
N LYS A 382 33.80 15.03 -8.90
CA LYS A 382 34.29 14.16 -7.83
C LYS A 382 35.78 13.88 -7.99
N ASN A 383 36.50 13.77 -6.87
CA ASN A 383 37.88 13.29 -6.77
C ASN A 383 38.87 14.11 -7.63
N ILE A 384 38.87 15.43 -7.44
CA ILE A 384 39.84 16.31 -8.10
C ILE A 384 41.17 16.31 -7.33
N ILE A 385 42.26 16.06 -8.04
CA ILE A 385 43.64 16.08 -7.54
C ILE A 385 44.29 17.44 -7.82
N ASN A 386 45.08 17.93 -6.87
CA ASN A 386 45.81 19.18 -7.03
C ASN A 386 47.01 19.01 -7.99
N ASN A 387 47.13 19.86 -9.02
CA ASN A 387 48.40 19.99 -9.75
C ASN A 387 49.32 20.95 -9.01
N ARG A 388 50.58 20.54 -8.79
CA ARG A 388 51.59 21.38 -8.10
C ARG A 388 51.88 22.69 -8.82
N ASP A 389 51.65 22.74 -10.14
CA ASP A 389 52.00 23.88 -11.00
C ASP A 389 50.93 24.99 -11.03
N LEU A 390 49.76 24.77 -10.40
CA LEU A 390 48.62 25.69 -10.50
C LEU A 390 48.02 25.96 -9.12
N SER A 391 47.91 27.24 -8.75
CA SER A 391 47.13 27.64 -7.56
C SER A 391 45.65 27.38 -7.80
N ILE A 392 45.10 26.41 -7.06
CA ILE A 392 43.67 26.08 -7.11
C ILE A 392 42.79 27.25 -6.69
N GLU A 393 43.24 28.08 -5.75
CA GLU A 393 42.50 29.26 -5.28
C GLU A 393 42.31 30.29 -6.40
N ASN A 394 43.36 30.56 -7.19
CA ASN A 394 43.28 31.46 -8.35
C ASN A 394 42.43 30.88 -9.49
N ILE A 395 42.34 29.55 -9.60
CA ILE A 395 41.45 28.90 -10.56
C ILE A 395 40.00 29.04 -10.10
N PHE A 396 39.72 28.82 -8.82
CA PHE A 396 38.39 28.96 -8.26
C PHE A 396 37.89 30.41 -8.32
N SER A 397 38.72 31.40 -8.00
CA SER A 397 38.32 32.81 -8.14
C SER A 397 37.92 33.13 -9.59
N LYS A 398 38.73 32.74 -10.57
CA LYS A 398 38.41 32.92 -12.00
C LYS A 398 37.16 32.14 -12.43
N LEU A 399 36.97 30.92 -11.92
CA LEU A 399 35.78 30.12 -12.20
C LEU A 399 34.53 30.83 -11.71
N THR A 400 34.56 31.33 -10.47
CA THR A 400 33.41 31.95 -9.81
C THR A 400 33.06 33.29 -10.44
N ASP A 401 34.07 34.05 -10.86
CA ASP A 401 33.87 35.30 -11.60
C ASP A 401 33.26 35.06 -12.99
N SER A 402 33.63 33.94 -13.62
CA SER A 402 33.15 33.59 -14.97
C SER A 402 31.79 32.90 -14.96
N CYS A 403 31.41 32.26 -13.84
CA CYS A 403 30.16 31.49 -13.69
C CYS A 403 29.29 32.01 -12.53
N PRO A 404 28.87 33.30 -12.52
CA PRO A 404 28.12 33.87 -11.39
C PRO A 404 26.70 33.28 -11.25
N SER A 405 26.19 32.63 -12.30
CA SER A 405 24.87 31.99 -12.31
C SER A 405 24.83 30.61 -11.65
N LEU A 406 25.95 30.15 -11.09
CA LEU A 406 26.04 28.83 -10.46
C LEU A 406 25.11 28.76 -9.24
N CYS A 407 24.20 27.80 -9.26
CA CYS A 407 23.22 27.55 -8.19
C CYS A 407 23.39 26.16 -7.56
N GLU A 408 23.94 25.18 -8.28
CA GLU A 408 24.25 23.86 -7.77
C GLU A 408 25.72 23.56 -7.98
N PHE A 409 26.43 23.29 -6.88
CA PHE A 409 27.84 22.91 -6.91
C PHE A 409 28.06 21.67 -6.05
N THR A 410 28.59 20.62 -6.66
CA THR A 410 29.02 19.42 -5.96
C THR A 410 30.47 19.14 -6.30
N LEU A 411 31.31 18.99 -5.28
CA LEU A 411 32.68 18.53 -5.40
C LEU A 411 33.01 17.61 -4.24
N GLN A 412 32.91 16.30 -4.50
CA GLN A 412 33.10 15.27 -3.47
C GLN A 412 34.52 14.67 -3.52
N ASP A 413 34.97 14.15 -2.38
CA ASP A 413 36.24 13.42 -2.20
C ASP A 413 37.46 14.20 -2.76
N SER A 414 37.46 15.52 -2.63
CA SER A 414 38.51 16.40 -3.14
C SER A 414 39.43 16.90 -2.03
N SER A 415 40.67 16.40 -2.01
CA SER A 415 41.69 16.82 -1.04
C SER A 415 42.28 18.21 -1.33
N CYS A 416 42.12 18.70 -2.56
CA CYS A 416 42.67 19.98 -3.01
C CYS A 416 41.86 21.21 -2.58
N LEU A 417 40.61 21.02 -2.14
CA LEU A 417 39.73 22.11 -1.74
C LEU A 417 40.18 22.75 -0.43
N THR A 418 40.41 24.07 -0.44
CA THR A 418 40.72 24.88 0.75
C THR A 418 39.53 25.77 1.14
N ASP A 419 39.56 26.31 2.36
CA ASP A 419 38.52 27.23 2.84
C ASP A 419 38.41 28.50 1.97
N ASN A 420 39.54 28.98 1.42
CA ASN A 420 39.58 30.13 0.50
C ASN A 420 38.86 29.82 -0.83
N CYS A 421 39.01 28.59 -1.37
CA CYS A 421 38.27 28.18 -2.56
C CYS A 421 36.76 28.28 -2.33
N ILE A 422 36.29 27.82 -1.16
CA ILE A 422 34.88 27.88 -0.82
C ILE A 422 34.44 29.33 -0.58
N GLN A 423 35.28 30.15 0.06
CA GLN A 423 35.01 31.58 0.25
C GLN A 423 34.70 32.28 -1.09
N HIS A 424 35.57 32.13 -2.09
CA HIS A 424 35.35 32.71 -3.42
C HIS A 424 34.04 32.21 -4.05
N LEU A 425 33.76 30.90 -3.92
CA LEU A 425 32.54 30.29 -4.43
C LEU A 425 31.27 30.88 -3.81
N VAL A 426 31.20 30.97 -2.48
CA VAL A 426 30.00 31.42 -1.79
C VAL A 426 29.80 32.94 -1.86
N MET A 427 30.87 33.71 -2.05
CA MET A 427 30.81 35.17 -2.22
C MET A 427 30.27 35.56 -3.60
N SER A 428 30.68 34.86 -4.65
CA SER A 428 30.33 35.22 -6.04
C SER A 428 29.06 34.51 -6.55
N CYS A 429 28.72 33.32 -6.02
CA CYS A 429 27.61 32.51 -6.52
C CYS A 429 26.47 32.40 -5.51
N ASN A 430 25.22 32.47 -6.00
CA ASN A 430 24.03 32.36 -5.15
C ASN A 430 23.51 30.91 -5.07
N LEU A 431 24.28 30.07 -4.37
CA LEU A 431 24.06 28.62 -4.32
C LEU A 431 22.76 28.21 -3.62
N GLU A 432 22.06 27.24 -4.21
CA GLU A 432 20.92 26.50 -3.66
C GLU A 432 21.33 25.09 -3.19
N VAL A 433 22.30 24.45 -3.85
CA VAL A 433 22.78 23.12 -3.51
C VAL A 433 24.30 23.14 -3.44
N LEU A 434 24.85 22.76 -2.29
CA LEU A 434 26.29 22.65 -2.04
C LEU A 434 26.61 21.29 -1.42
N ASP A 435 27.42 20.48 -2.11
CA ASP A 435 27.85 19.17 -1.63
C ASP A 435 29.38 19.05 -1.71
N LEU A 436 30.02 18.99 -0.54
CA LEU A 436 31.47 18.99 -0.35
C LEU A 436 31.94 17.72 0.40
N ASN A 437 31.13 16.66 0.41
CA ASN A 437 31.45 15.42 1.14
C ASN A 437 32.85 14.88 0.80
N GLY A 438 33.62 14.45 1.80
CA GLY A 438 34.93 13.82 1.62
C GLY A 438 36.07 14.80 1.39
N SER A 439 35.83 16.11 1.51
CA SER A 439 36.88 17.12 1.37
C SER A 439 37.64 17.25 2.68
N ILE A 440 38.84 16.68 2.73
CA ILE A 440 39.59 16.51 3.99
C ILE A 440 40.24 17.78 4.54
N SER A 441 40.52 18.74 3.66
CA SER A 441 41.29 19.96 3.96
C SER A 441 40.41 21.15 4.36
N LEU A 442 39.08 20.97 4.36
CA LEU A 442 38.12 21.99 4.78
C LEU A 442 38.08 22.07 6.31
N THR A 443 37.99 23.29 6.81
CA THR A 443 37.91 23.58 8.24
C THR A 443 36.65 24.36 8.59
N ASP A 444 36.54 24.72 9.85
CA ASP A 444 35.50 25.56 10.41
C ASP A 444 35.31 26.91 9.71
N VAL A 445 36.39 27.41 9.09
CA VAL A 445 36.35 28.64 8.27
C VAL A 445 35.37 28.49 7.11
N THR A 446 35.31 27.31 6.47
CA THR A 446 34.31 27.01 5.41
C THR A 446 32.89 27.16 5.91
N MET A 447 32.58 26.63 7.10
CA MET A 447 31.23 26.69 7.67
C MET A 447 30.80 28.12 7.97
N ASN A 448 31.73 28.93 8.51
CA ASN A 448 31.50 30.35 8.74
C ASN A 448 31.23 31.10 7.42
N ASN A 449 32.05 30.88 6.39
CA ASN A 449 31.87 31.49 5.08
C ASN A 449 30.50 31.15 4.45
N ILE A 450 30.07 29.89 4.53
CA ILE A 450 28.75 29.45 4.03
C ILE A 450 27.63 30.19 4.79
N GLY A 451 27.71 30.27 6.12
CA GLY A 451 26.70 30.96 6.94
C GLY A 451 26.59 32.47 6.66
N ILE A 452 27.70 33.13 6.30
CA ILE A 452 27.72 34.56 5.99
C ILE A 452 27.14 34.84 4.60
N TYR A 453 27.55 34.09 3.58
CA TYR A 453 27.32 34.48 2.18
C TYR A 453 26.17 33.73 1.49
N CYS A 454 25.88 32.46 1.84
CA CYS A 454 24.88 31.65 1.14
C CYS A 454 23.44 31.84 1.65
N LYS A 455 22.72 32.83 1.11
CA LYS A 455 21.34 33.16 1.54
C LYS A 455 20.22 32.31 0.91
N LYS A 456 20.48 31.61 -0.20
CA LYS A 456 19.47 30.78 -0.90
C LYS A 456 19.71 29.28 -0.77
N LEU A 457 20.68 28.88 0.05
CA LEU A 457 21.07 27.48 0.19
C LEU A 457 19.89 26.65 0.72
N LYS A 458 19.63 25.51 0.07
CA LYS A 458 18.53 24.58 0.38
C LYS A 458 19.09 23.23 0.84
N ILE A 459 20.15 22.77 0.18
CA ILE A 459 20.79 21.48 0.42
C ILE A 459 22.27 21.73 0.69
N LEU A 460 22.73 21.39 1.89
CA LEU A 460 24.13 21.37 2.27
C LEU A 460 24.52 19.94 2.64
N ARG A 461 25.54 19.39 1.99
CA ARG A 461 26.10 18.09 2.35
C ARG A 461 27.59 18.23 2.63
N ILE A 462 27.94 18.10 3.89
CA ILE A 462 29.32 18.11 4.34
C ILE A 462 29.47 16.97 5.34
N GLY A 463 30.34 16.03 5.01
CA GLY A 463 30.57 14.81 5.77
C GLY A 463 31.89 14.19 5.34
N LYS A 464 32.55 13.44 6.23
CA LYS A 464 33.92 12.94 6.01
C LYS A 464 34.97 14.06 5.79
N SER A 465 34.79 15.20 6.46
CA SER A 465 35.72 16.33 6.48
C SER A 465 36.24 16.51 7.91
N PRO A 466 37.39 15.93 8.29
CA PRO A 466 37.85 15.89 9.67
C PRO A 466 38.29 17.25 10.23
N GLY A 467 38.64 18.21 9.35
CA GLY A 467 39.00 19.57 9.75
C GLY A 467 37.80 20.44 10.13
N ILE A 468 36.58 20.03 9.78
CA ILE A 468 35.37 20.67 10.26
C ILE A 468 35.10 20.09 11.63
N THR A 469 35.43 20.90 12.61
CA THR A 469 35.25 20.55 13.98
C THR A 469 33.88 21.01 14.43
N ASP A 470 33.62 20.48 15.59
CA ASP A 470 32.65 20.92 16.51
C ASP A 470 32.59 22.48 16.65
N GLU A 471 33.72 23.22 16.69
CA GLU A 471 33.75 24.70 16.77
C GLU A 471 33.15 25.42 15.56
N GLY A 472 33.41 24.99 14.32
CA GLY A 472 32.88 25.65 13.12
C GLY A 472 31.41 25.40 12.88
N VAL A 473 30.89 24.37 13.53
CA VAL A 473 29.47 24.07 13.57
C VAL A 473 28.82 24.64 14.83
N LYS A 474 29.56 25.24 15.77
CA LYS A 474 28.99 25.82 16.99
C LYS A 474 27.99 26.91 16.69
N GLU A 475 28.25 27.80 15.74
CA GLU A 475 27.35 28.90 15.43
C GLU A 475 27.07 28.92 13.92
N ILE A 476 25.99 28.25 13.51
CA ILE A 476 25.54 28.29 12.11
C ILE A 476 24.31 29.16 12.00
N ASN A 477 24.41 30.19 11.16
CA ASN A 477 23.36 31.16 10.94
C ASN A 477 22.71 30.99 9.56
N PHE A 478 21.51 30.40 9.54
CA PHE A 478 20.67 30.28 8.34
C PHE A 478 19.49 31.26 8.35
N SER A 479 19.54 32.32 9.16
CA SER A 479 18.45 33.27 9.45
C SER A 479 17.80 34.00 8.26
N TRP A 480 18.20 33.67 7.03
CA TRP A 480 17.71 34.27 5.80
C TRP A 480 17.48 33.24 4.69
N CYS A 481 17.65 31.94 4.98
CA CYS A 481 17.51 30.84 4.02
C CYS A 481 16.07 30.33 3.97
N ARG A 482 15.21 30.95 3.15
CA ARG A 482 13.77 30.65 3.06
C ARG A 482 13.40 29.22 2.61
N ASN A 483 14.35 28.50 1.98
CA ASN A 483 14.11 27.20 1.35
C ASN A 483 14.91 26.02 1.95
N ILE A 484 15.53 26.20 3.12
CA ILE A 484 16.09 25.07 3.86
C ILE A 484 14.96 24.15 4.32
N THR A 485 15.14 22.85 4.09
CA THR A 485 14.17 21.83 4.48
C THR A 485 14.51 21.22 5.84
N GLY A 486 13.49 20.66 6.50
CA GLY A 486 13.66 20.01 7.79
C GLY A 486 14.63 18.82 7.80
N SER A 487 14.75 18.10 6.68
CA SER A 487 15.69 16.97 6.53
C SER A 487 17.14 17.42 6.40
N GLY A 488 17.41 18.57 5.78
CA GLY A 488 18.74 19.16 5.70
C GLY A 488 19.25 19.60 7.07
N ILE A 489 18.38 20.20 7.88
CA ILE A 489 18.65 20.56 9.27
C ILE A 489 18.88 19.30 10.12
N ALA A 490 18.00 18.31 10.03
CA ALA A 490 18.15 17.05 10.76
C ALA A 490 19.46 16.34 10.43
N TYR A 491 19.88 16.32 9.15
CA TYR A 491 21.17 15.76 8.75
C TYR A 491 22.34 16.50 9.39
N LEU A 492 22.33 17.84 9.36
CA LEU A 492 23.38 18.67 9.94
C LEU A 492 23.48 18.46 11.46
N ILE A 493 22.34 18.43 12.16
CA ILE A 493 22.27 18.15 13.60
C ILE A 493 22.71 16.72 13.92
N GLN A 494 22.36 15.74 13.08
CA GLN A 494 22.75 14.35 13.29
C GLN A 494 24.26 14.16 13.10
N LYS A 495 24.87 14.89 12.16
CA LYS A 495 26.31 14.82 11.87
C LYS A 495 27.16 15.65 12.84
N CYS A 496 26.61 16.74 13.37
CA CYS A 496 27.32 17.69 14.21
C CYS A 496 26.72 17.80 15.63
N LYS A 497 26.09 16.71 16.10
CA LYS A 497 25.29 16.63 17.34
C LYS A 497 26.02 17.11 18.60
N ASN A 498 27.33 16.89 18.66
CA ASN A 498 28.12 17.24 19.83
C ASN A 498 28.67 18.66 19.75
N SER A 499 28.80 19.22 18.54
CA SER A 499 29.34 20.54 18.17
C SER A 499 28.43 21.74 18.13
N LEU A 500 27.18 21.52 17.78
CA LEU A 500 26.27 22.62 17.47
C LEU A 500 25.78 23.31 18.77
N ARG A 501 26.16 24.58 18.97
CA ARG A 501 25.81 25.40 20.15
C ARG A 501 24.83 26.54 19.87
N LYS A 502 24.70 27.06 18.67
CA LYS A 502 23.70 28.07 18.32
C LYS A 502 23.34 27.85 16.87
N LEU A 503 22.06 27.65 16.64
CA LEU A 503 21.50 27.49 15.31
C LEU A 503 20.49 28.61 15.12
N PHE A 504 20.79 29.55 14.24
CA PHE A 504 19.89 30.67 13.94
C PHE A 504 19.08 30.34 12.68
N LEU A 505 17.75 30.26 12.82
CA LEU A 505 16.82 29.85 11.76
C LEU A 505 15.73 30.90 11.49
N ASN A 506 16.03 32.17 11.76
CA ASN A 506 15.07 33.25 11.53
C ASN A 506 14.60 33.25 10.05
N GLU A 507 13.34 33.63 9.77
CA GLU A 507 12.82 33.80 8.40
C GLU A 507 12.89 32.57 7.45
N CYS A 508 13.11 31.35 7.97
CA CYS A 508 13.16 30.13 7.16
C CYS A 508 11.76 29.50 6.99
N SER A 509 10.98 29.96 6.00
CA SER A 509 9.58 29.52 5.77
C SER A 509 9.37 28.05 5.40
N SER A 510 10.41 27.32 4.95
CA SER A 510 10.29 25.93 4.45
C SER A 510 10.69 24.85 5.46
N ILE A 511 10.99 25.25 6.71
CA ILE A 511 11.34 24.32 7.78
C ILE A 511 10.06 23.77 8.42
N SER A 512 9.93 22.45 8.52
CA SER A 512 8.82 21.84 9.25
C SER A 512 8.98 21.99 10.77
N PRO A 513 7.88 22.18 11.53
CA PRO A 513 7.92 22.20 13.00
C PRO A 513 8.61 20.96 13.58
N ASP A 514 8.40 19.78 12.97
CA ASP A 514 9.02 18.50 13.32
C ASP A 514 10.56 18.56 13.31
N ALA A 515 11.15 19.30 12.35
CA ALA A 515 12.60 19.43 12.24
C ALA A 515 13.19 20.44 13.23
N VAL A 516 12.43 21.47 13.59
CA VAL A 516 12.78 22.37 14.70
C VAL A 516 12.69 21.63 16.03
N TYR A 517 11.70 20.75 16.20
CA TYR A 517 11.58 19.85 17.36
C TYR A 517 12.72 18.84 17.44
N TYR A 518 13.10 18.23 16.30
CA TYR A 518 14.27 17.37 16.22
C TYR A 518 15.55 18.13 16.61
N ALA A 519 15.73 19.36 16.12
CA ALA A 519 16.83 20.22 16.53
C ALA A 519 16.82 20.50 18.03
N ARG A 520 15.66 20.82 18.60
CA ARG A 520 15.51 21.07 20.04
C ARG A 520 15.77 19.83 20.88
N ALA A 521 15.29 18.67 20.45
CA ALA A 521 15.43 17.39 21.16
C ALA A 521 16.87 16.85 21.11
N VAL A 522 17.58 17.09 20.00
CA VAL A 522 18.95 16.61 19.81
C VAL A 522 20.01 17.56 20.38
N LEU A 523 19.77 18.88 20.32
CA LEU A 523 20.67 19.91 20.87
C LEU A 523 20.36 20.27 22.34
N GLY A 524 19.19 19.88 22.83
CA GLY A 524 18.67 20.17 24.18
C GLY A 524 19.37 19.46 25.34
N THR A 525 20.61 19.00 25.16
CA THR A 525 21.44 18.42 26.23
C THR A 525 22.89 18.94 26.23
N TYR A 526 23.17 20.10 25.62
CA TYR A 526 24.47 20.77 25.76
C TYR A 526 24.29 22.11 26.48
N GLU A 527 24.90 22.23 27.65
CA GLU A 527 24.98 23.49 28.41
C GLU A 527 25.65 24.57 27.55
N GLY A 528 24.86 25.57 27.15
CA GLY A 528 25.32 26.75 26.42
C GLY A 528 24.60 27.05 25.11
N THR A 529 23.64 26.22 24.68
CA THR A 529 23.02 26.39 23.36
C THR A 529 21.87 27.41 23.35
N LYS A 530 22.04 28.57 22.68
CA LYS A 530 20.98 29.60 22.50
C LYS A 530 20.31 29.48 21.13
N TYR A 531 18.99 29.26 21.14
CA TYR A 531 18.10 29.27 19.98
C TYR A 531 17.49 30.67 19.81
N VAL A 532 17.54 31.24 18.60
CA VAL A 532 16.83 32.48 18.27
C VAL A 532 16.08 32.26 16.96
N CYS A 533 14.75 32.23 17.06
CA CYS A 533 13.81 32.23 15.94
C CYS A 533 12.81 33.36 16.18
N THR A 534 12.80 34.39 15.32
CA THR A 534 11.95 35.57 15.47
C THR A 534 10.70 35.56 14.58
N LYS A 535 10.47 34.53 13.75
CA LYS A 535 9.26 34.41 12.90
C LYS A 535 8.79 32.96 12.68
N PHE A 536 8.41 32.29 13.76
CA PHE A 536 7.34 31.30 13.69
C PHE A 536 6.35 31.69 14.78
N SER A 537 5.36 32.51 14.40
CA SER A 537 4.21 32.78 15.25
C SER A 537 3.52 31.45 15.58
N GLU A 538 3.03 31.38 16.82
CA GLU A 538 2.55 30.22 17.57
C GLU A 538 1.38 29.44 16.94
N GLU A 539 0.96 29.74 15.71
CA GLU A 539 -0.27 29.24 15.09
C GLU A 539 -0.16 27.87 14.39
N ASN A 540 1.03 27.30 14.22
CA ASN A 540 1.21 26.00 13.52
C ASN A 540 1.69 24.84 14.43
N ILE A 541 1.67 25.03 15.75
CA ILE A 541 2.16 24.06 16.74
C ILE A 541 1.18 22.89 16.97
N GLU A 542 -0.07 22.97 16.51
CA GLU A 542 -1.11 22.00 16.91
C GLU A 542 -1.28 20.74 16.05
N ARG A 543 -0.48 20.47 15.01
CA ARG A 543 -0.80 19.35 14.08
C ARG A 543 0.06 18.10 14.08
N LYS A 544 1.13 18.01 14.88
CA LYS A 544 1.95 16.78 14.91
C LYS A 544 2.61 16.50 16.26
N ASN A 545 1.78 16.31 17.29
CA ASN A 545 2.10 15.28 18.28
C ASN A 545 1.36 14.02 17.85
N MET A 546 2.09 12.96 17.50
CA MET A 546 1.57 11.58 17.49
C MET A 546 1.32 11.15 18.94
N ASN A 547 0.44 11.86 19.65
CA ASN A 547 -0.38 11.25 20.67
C ASN A 547 -1.38 10.37 19.91
N GLU A 548 -1.62 9.15 20.38
CA GLU A 548 -2.86 8.46 20.07
C GLU A 548 -4.00 9.40 20.46
N GLY A 549 -4.50 10.20 19.50
CA GLY A 549 -5.56 11.15 19.76
C GLY A 549 -6.74 10.36 20.27
N ILE A 550 -7.02 10.48 21.57
CA ILE A 550 -8.15 9.83 22.19
C ILE A 550 -9.37 10.45 21.53
N GLN A 551 -10.09 9.63 20.77
CA GLN A 551 -11.26 10.07 20.01
C GLN A 551 -12.47 10.16 20.94
N ASN A 552 -12.60 9.22 21.88
CA ASN A 552 -13.68 9.17 22.84
C ASN A 552 -13.29 8.42 24.12
N ILE A 553 -13.97 8.76 25.21
CA ILE A 553 -13.93 8.05 26.50
C ILE A 553 -15.37 7.75 26.89
N TYR A 554 -15.64 6.51 27.32
CA TYR A 554 -16.93 6.09 27.85
C TYR A 554 -16.77 5.43 29.21
N ILE A 555 -17.75 5.56 30.09
CA ILE A 555 -17.80 4.80 31.35
C ILE A 555 -19.03 3.91 31.33
N ARG A 556 -18.98 2.74 30.69
CA ARG A 556 -20.20 1.95 30.41
C ARG A 556 -20.65 1.05 31.55
N ASP A 557 -19.69 0.50 32.30
CA ASP A 557 -19.94 -0.52 33.32
C ASP A 557 -19.52 -0.03 34.71
N THR A 558 -20.21 -0.52 35.73
CA THR A 558 -19.81 -0.36 37.14
C THR A 558 -19.78 -1.74 37.81
N GLU A 559 -18.84 -1.93 38.73
CA GLU A 559 -18.68 -3.17 39.48
C GLU A 559 -18.51 -2.86 40.96
N THR A 560 -19.14 -3.65 41.84
CA THR A 560 -18.94 -3.54 43.29
C THR A 560 -17.86 -4.54 43.72
N ARG A 561 -16.77 -4.04 44.29
CA ARG A 561 -15.65 -4.83 44.80
C ARG A 561 -15.66 -4.86 46.31
N ASN A 562 -15.46 -6.03 46.91
CA ASN A 562 -15.66 -6.26 48.34
C ASN A 562 -14.43 -6.01 49.23
N THR A 563 -13.23 -5.91 48.65
CA THR A 563 -11.95 -5.73 49.37
C THR A 563 -11.25 -4.44 48.95
N PRO A 564 -10.66 -3.62 49.85
CA PRO A 564 -10.55 -3.79 51.31
C PRO A 564 -11.83 -3.45 52.10
N LYS A 565 -12.73 -2.64 51.54
CA LYS A 565 -14.13 -2.47 51.97
C LYS A 565 -15.01 -2.42 50.72
N PRO A 566 -16.30 -2.77 50.79
CA PRO A 566 -17.21 -2.69 49.66
C PRO A 566 -17.18 -1.29 49.01
N HIS A 567 -16.80 -1.22 47.74
CA HIS A 567 -16.69 0.02 46.97
C HIS A 567 -17.03 -0.20 45.50
N ILE A 568 -17.41 0.87 44.81
CA ILE A 568 -17.79 0.83 43.40
C ILE A 568 -16.63 1.31 42.55
N VAL A 569 -16.29 0.52 41.52
CA VAL A 569 -15.35 0.88 40.47
C VAL A 569 -16.09 1.10 39.15
N TYR A 570 -15.53 1.98 38.34
CA TYR A 570 -16.07 2.43 37.07
C TYR A 570 -15.14 1.97 35.95
N ARG A 571 -15.68 1.32 34.92
CA ARG A 571 -14.90 0.87 33.76
C ARG A 571 -14.79 2.00 32.74
N VAL A 572 -13.62 2.61 32.67
CA VAL A 572 -13.29 3.67 31.71
C VAL A 572 -12.74 3.04 30.43
N GLU A 573 -13.47 3.15 29.33
CA GLU A 573 -13.13 2.62 28.01
C GLU A 573 -12.57 3.73 27.12
N VAL A 574 -11.28 3.66 26.82
CA VAL A 574 -10.54 4.68 26.06
C VAL A 574 -10.42 4.23 24.61
N HIS A 575 -10.95 5.04 23.69
CA HIS A 575 -10.93 4.78 22.25
C HIS A 575 -9.92 5.71 21.59
N ALA A 576 -8.77 5.16 21.19
CA ALA A 576 -7.79 5.85 20.36
C ALA A 576 -7.97 5.50 18.89
N ALA A 577 -7.29 6.24 18.01
CA ALA A 577 -7.36 6.02 16.56
C ALA A 577 -6.94 4.60 16.09
N VAL A 578 -6.12 3.89 16.87
CA VAL A 578 -5.52 2.60 16.48
C VAL A 578 -5.89 1.44 17.41
N ARG A 579 -6.31 1.72 18.66
CA ARG A 579 -6.64 0.71 19.66
C ARG A 579 -7.67 1.20 20.67
N THR A 580 -8.35 0.24 21.32
CA THR A 580 -9.27 0.48 22.43
C THR A 580 -8.78 -0.32 23.64
N TRP A 581 -8.76 0.28 24.82
CA TRP A 581 -8.47 -0.42 26.08
C TRP A 581 -9.42 0.05 27.18
N SER A 582 -9.53 -0.74 28.24
CA SER A 582 -10.35 -0.40 29.40
C SER A 582 -9.58 -0.47 30.70
N ILE A 583 -9.81 0.50 31.58
CA ILE A 583 -9.23 0.57 32.92
C ILE A 583 -10.36 0.67 33.96
N TRP A 584 -10.11 0.17 35.16
CA TRP A 584 -11.03 0.26 36.28
C TRP A 584 -10.55 1.31 37.27
N LYS A 585 -11.42 2.27 37.61
CA LYS A 585 -11.09 3.37 38.53
C LYS A 585 -12.18 3.54 39.58
N ARG A 586 -11.79 3.75 40.85
CA ARG A 586 -12.74 4.13 41.92
C ARG A 586 -12.89 5.65 42.00
N TYR A 587 -14.02 6.12 42.52
CA TYR A 587 -14.33 7.56 42.60
C TYR A 587 -13.19 8.42 43.18
N SER A 588 -12.52 7.97 44.25
CA SER A 588 -11.43 8.75 44.86
C SER A 588 -10.20 8.93 43.96
N GLU A 589 -9.98 8.06 42.96
CA GLU A 589 -8.91 8.25 41.98
C GLU A 589 -9.24 9.39 40.99
N PHE A 590 -10.52 9.59 40.66
CA PHE A 590 -10.96 10.73 39.87
C PHE A 590 -10.84 12.03 40.67
N GLU A 591 -11.15 11.99 41.97
CA GLU A 591 -10.97 13.12 42.88
C GLU A 591 -9.49 13.49 43.03
N GLU A 592 -8.60 12.49 43.13
CA GLU A 592 -7.15 12.71 43.16
C GLU A 592 -6.64 13.34 41.86
N LEU A 593 -7.12 12.87 40.70
CA LEU A 593 -6.81 13.50 39.40
C LEU A 593 -7.24 14.97 39.40
N ASN A 594 -8.49 15.26 39.77
CA ASN A 594 -8.99 16.63 39.81
C ASN A 594 -8.16 17.52 40.75
N TYR A 595 -7.84 17.03 41.95
CA TYR A 595 -7.00 17.76 42.91
C TYR A 595 -5.61 18.07 42.35
N LYS A 596 -4.95 17.09 41.70
CA LYS A 596 -3.64 17.30 41.07
C LYS A 596 -3.72 18.33 39.95
N LEU A 597 -4.73 18.23 39.08
CA LEU A 597 -4.92 19.18 37.98
C LEU A 597 -5.19 20.61 38.47
N VAL A 598 -6.03 20.78 39.50
CA VAL A 598 -6.30 22.10 40.12
C VAL A 598 -5.05 22.67 40.78
N ARG A 599 -4.22 21.83 41.41
CA ARG A 599 -2.96 22.27 42.03
C ARG A 599 -1.93 22.70 40.99
N ILE A 600 -1.87 22.02 39.85
CA ILE A 600 -0.97 22.38 38.73
C ILE A 600 -1.46 23.67 38.06
N PHE A 601 -2.78 23.84 37.91
CA PHE A 601 -3.40 24.98 37.23
C PHE A 601 -4.38 25.74 38.14
N PRO A 602 -3.92 26.44 39.19
CA PRO A 602 -4.80 27.06 40.18
C PRO A 602 -5.64 28.22 39.62
N LEU A 603 -5.14 28.92 38.60
CA LEU A 603 -5.87 30.02 37.94
C LEU A 603 -6.83 29.53 36.85
N ASN A 604 -6.76 28.25 36.46
CA ASN A 604 -7.54 27.66 35.38
C ASN A 604 -7.87 26.19 35.72
N PRO A 605 -8.88 25.93 36.58
CA PRO A 605 -9.28 24.57 36.96
C PRO A 605 -9.97 23.84 35.80
N PRO A 606 -10.08 22.50 35.84
CA PRO A 606 -10.77 21.72 34.83
C PRO A 606 -12.19 22.25 34.55
N PRO A 607 -12.66 22.18 33.29
CA PRO A 607 -13.84 22.92 32.82
C PRO A 607 -15.18 22.39 33.34
N TYR A 608 -15.20 21.16 33.86
CA TYR A 608 -16.39 20.56 34.45
C TYR A 608 -16.10 20.16 35.89
N GLU A 609 -17.05 20.44 36.77
CA GLU A 609 -16.94 20.08 38.18
C GLU A 609 -17.15 18.58 38.39
N MET A 610 -16.44 18.04 39.38
CA MET A 610 -16.61 16.66 39.81
C MET A 610 -18.00 16.48 40.45
N PRO A 611 -18.70 15.36 40.19
CA PRO A 611 -19.99 15.10 40.82
C PRO A 611 -19.83 15.02 42.35
N VAL A 612 -20.69 15.72 43.09
CA VAL A 612 -20.57 15.86 44.55
C VAL A 612 -20.66 14.53 45.31
N LYS A 613 -19.99 14.46 46.47
CA LYS A 613 -20.17 13.36 47.42
C LYS A 613 -21.49 13.53 48.16
N HIS A 614 -22.40 12.56 48.03
CA HIS A 614 -23.59 12.48 48.87
C HIS A 614 -23.21 11.88 50.23
N TYR A 615 -23.01 12.72 51.24
CA TYR A 615 -22.59 12.27 52.58
C TYR A 615 -23.69 11.59 53.39
N PHE A 616 -24.97 11.82 53.04
CA PHE A 616 -26.14 11.30 53.76
C PHE A 616 -26.80 10.09 53.09
N GLN A 617 -26.37 9.72 51.87
CA GLN A 617 -26.90 8.56 51.15
C GLN A 617 -25.74 7.73 50.57
N SER A 618 -25.63 6.48 51.02
CA SER A 618 -24.61 5.55 50.52
C SER A 618 -24.91 5.18 49.06
N THR A 619 -23.93 5.35 48.18
CA THR A 619 -23.97 4.80 46.81
C THR A 619 -23.99 3.27 46.79
N LEU A 620 -23.59 2.60 47.88
CA LEU A 620 -23.72 1.16 48.01
C LEU A 620 -25.19 0.82 48.25
N GLY A 621 -25.86 0.28 47.23
CA GLY A 621 -27.25 -0.18 47.30
C GLY A 621 -28.28 0.71 46.59
N ASN A 622 -27.88 1.83 45.98
CA ASN A 622 -28.80 2.68 45.21
C ASN A 622 -28.35 2.81 43.74
N PRO A 623 -28.92 2.00 42.81
CA PRO A 623 -28.55 2.00 41.39
C PRO A 623 -28.68 3.36 40.71
N ALA A 624 -29.64 4.20 41.13
CA ALA A 624 -29.85 5.52 40.54
C ALA A 624 -28.69 6.48 40.85
N LEU A 625 -28.20 6.48 42.10
CA LEU A 625 -27.04 7.31 42.49
C LEU A 625 -25.73 6.83 41.86
N VAL A 626 -25.60 5.52 41.63
CA VAL A 626 -24.44 4.95 40.92
C VAL A 626 -24.42 5.40 39.47
N GLU A 627 -25.58 5.37 38.81
CA GLU A 627 -25.73 5.79 37.42
C GLU A 627 -25.57 7.29 37.24
N GLU A 628 -26.13 8.10 38.15
CA GLU A 628 -25.92 9.56 38.18
C GLU A 628 -24.44 9.90 38.30
N ARG A 629 -23.73 9.24 39.22
CA ARG A 629 -22.29 9.43 39.42
C ARG A 629 -21.48 8.94 38.22
N ARG A 630 -21.85 7.80 37.62
CA ARG A 630 -21.21 7.28 36.39
C ARG A 630 -21.30 8.30 35.26
N ARG A 631 -22.47 8.90 35.04
CA ARG A 631 -22.69 9.96 34.05
C ARG A 631 -21.86 11.20 34.34
N GLY A 632 -21.86 11.69 35.58
CA GLY A 632 -21.07 12.86 35.96
C GLY A 632 -19.55 12.65 35.80
N LEU A 633 -19.05 11.45 36.11
CA LEU A 633 -17.62 11.12 35.90
C LEU A 633 -17.27 11.01 34.40
N GLU A 634 -18.17 10.50 33.57
CA GLU A 634 -18.00 10.46 32.12
C GLU A 634 -17.98 11.88 31.52
N GLU A 635 -18.91 12.73 31.95
CA GLU A 635 -18.99 14.14 31.55
C GLU A 635 -17.74 14.92 31.98
N PHE A 636 -17.21 14.68 33.19
CA PHE A 636 -15.94 15.25 33.64
C PHE A 636 -14.77 14.91 32.72
N LEU A 637 -14.56 13.62 32.41
CA LEU A 637 -13.46 13.19 31.55
C LEU A 637 -13.64 13.66 30.10
N ARG A 638 -14.86 13.60 29.56
CA ARG A 638 -15.15 14.10 28.20
C ARG A 638 -15.03 15.61 28.13
N GLY A 639 -15.40 16.30 29.21
CA GLY A 639 -15.22 17.73 29.38
C GLY A 639 -13.76 18.14 29.23
N ILE A 640 -12.84 17.46 29.91
CA ILE A 640 -11.39 17.66 29.74
C ILE A 640 -10.92 17.25 28.34
N LEU A 641 -11.44 16.15 27.78
CA LEU A 641 -11.04 15.65 26.47
C LEU A 641 -11.37 16.63 25.33
N PHE A 642 -12.57 17.22 25.36
CA PHE A 642 -13.10 18.07 24.28
C PHE A 642 -12.96 19.57 24.55
N HIS A 643 -12.33 19.98 25.65
CA HIS A 643 -12.11 21.39 25.92
C HIS A 643 -11.13 22.02 24.92
N LYS A 644 -11.35 23.30 24.57
CA LYS A 644 -10.48 24.05 23.64
C LYS A 644 -9.04 24.14 24.16
N ASP A 645 -8.90 24.38 25.46
CA ASP A 645 -7.62 24.37 26.15
C ASP A 645 -7.16 22.92 26.41
N ASP A 646 -5.93 22.58 25.98
CA ASP A 646 -5.36 21.24 26.02
C ASP A 646 -4.42 21.00 27.20
N ARG A 647 -4.16 22.02 28.03
CA ARG A 647 -3.14 21.97 29.10
C ARG A 647 -3.28 20.79 30.05
N TRP A 648 -4.51 20.40 30.41
CA TRP A 648 -4.74 19.25 31.30
C TRP A 648 -4.45 17.92 30.60
N ARG A 649 -4.71 17.82 29.29
CA ARG A 649 -4.49 16.59 28.51
C ARG A 649 -3.01 16.30 28.29
N GLU A 650 -2.18 17.33 28.32
CA GLU A 650 -0.74 17.20 28.17
C GLU A 650 -0.02 16.80 29.46
N THR A 651 -0.69 16.87 30.61
CA THR A 651 -0.12 16.47 31.90
C THR A 651 0.18 14.97 32.00
N ASP A 652 1.23 14.63 32.73
CA ASP A 652 1.58 13.24 33.02
C ASP A 652 0.51 12.59 33.90
N GLU A 653 -0.16 13.35 34.77
CA GLU A 653 -1.27 12.91 35.61
C GLU A 653 -2.46 12.41 34.79
N TRP A 654 -2.81 13.12 33.69
CA TRP A 654 -3.86 12.70 32.77
C TRP A 654 -3.48 11.43 31.99
N LYS A 655 -2.24 11.38 31.49
CA LYS A 655 -1.70 10.24 30.73
C LYS A 655 -1.60 8.98 31.61
N GLU A 656 -1.16 9.13 32.86
CA GLU A 656 -1.07 8.07 33.86
C GLU A 656 -2.46 7.58 34.28
N PHE A 657 -3.41 8.49 34.50
CA PHE A 657 -4.78 8.13 34.90
C PHE A 657 -5.46 7.26 33.83
N LEU A 658 -5.29 7.61 32.55
CA LEU A 658 -5.85 6.87 31.41
C LEU A 658 -4.98 5.69 30.94
N ALA A 659 -3.81 5.49 31.56
CA ALA A 659 -2.82 4.50 31.16
C ALA A 659 -2.43 4.60 29.67
N ILE A 660 -2.28 5.83 29.15
CA ILE A 660 -1.86 6.10 27.77
C ILE A 660 -0.39 5.65 27.63
N PRO A 661 -0.06 4.74 26.70
CA PRO A 661 1.31 4.30 26.50
C PRO A 661 2.17 5.41 25.89
N THR A 662 2.84 6.17 26.74
CA THR A 662 3.87 7.13 26.35
C THR A 662 5.12 6.33 25.97
N GLY A 663 5.64 6.47 24.75
CA GLY A 663 6.74 5.66 24.17
C GLY A 663 8.12 5.69 24.87
N ARG A 664 8.19 5.94 26.18
CA ARG A 664 9.34 5.58 27.03
C ARG A 664 9.12 4.17 27.60
N PRO A 665 10.13 3.29 27.61
CA PRO A 665 10.04 2.06 28.38
C PRO A 665 10.07 2.45 29.87
N LEU A 666 8.90 2.55 30.48
CA LEU A 666 8.77 2.49 31.93
C LEU A 666 9.35 1.14 32.37
N ASP A 667 10.24 1.17 33.35
CA ASP A 667 10.81 -0.03 33.96
C ASP A 667 9.65 -0.95 34.38
N ALA A 668 9.45 -2.04 33.63
CA ALA A 668 8.31 -2.94 33.82
C ALA A 668 8.27 -3.54 35.24
N SER A 669 9.39 -3.48 35.96
CA SER A 669 9.51 -3.86 37.37
C SER A 669 8.74 -2.93 38.33
N ALA A 670 8.35 -1.72 37.91
CA ALA A 670 7.63 -0.73 38.72
C ALA A 670 6.15 -0.53 38.32
N MET A 671 5.69 -1.16 37.23
CA MET A 671 4.37 -0.90 36.64
C MET A 671 3.20 -1.59 37.37
N TYR A 672 3.44 -2.72 38.03
CA TYR A 672 2.38 -3.53 38.60
C TYR A 672 2.26 -3.35 40.13
N THR A 673 1.02 -3.31 40.61
CA THR A 673 0.67 -3.61 42.00
C THR A 673 0.41 -5.11 42.12
N SER A 674 0.33 -5.63 43.34
CA SER A 674 0.01 -7.04 43.56
C SER A 674 -1.32 -7.46 42.89
N GLU A 675 -2.31 -6.55 42.87
CA GLU A 675 -3.63 -6.78 42.27
C GLU A 675 -3.63 -6.60 40.75
N SER A 676 -2.98 -5.55 40.22
CA SER A 676 -2.98 -5.30 38.78
C SER A 676 -2.19 -6.34 37.99
N TRP A 677 -1.21 -7.00 38.63
CA TRP A 677 -0.51 -8.15 38.04
C TRP A 677 -1.44 -9.35 37.81
N LEU A 678 -2.35 -9.64 38.75
CA LEU A 678 -3.32 -10.72 38.61
C LEU A 678 -4.37 -10.40 37.54
N ASP A 679 -4.80 -9.14 37.44
CA ASP A 679 -5.73 -8.70 36.39
C ASP A 679 -5.12 -8.86 34.98
N GLU A 680 -3.84 -8.49 34.82
CA GLU A 680 -3.12 -8.67 33.57
C GLU A 680 -2.92 -10.16 33.24
N CYS A 681 -2.68 -11.00 34.25
CA CYS A 681 -2.62 -12.45 34.10
C CYS A 681 -3.96 -13.04 33.62
N ASN A 682 -5.09 -12.59 34.19
CA ASN A 682 -6.42 -13.00 33.76
C ASN A 682 -6.72 -12.58 32.31
N GLN A 683 -6.27 -11.39 31.90
CA GLN A 683 -6.37 -10.95 30.51
C GLN A 683 -5.52 -11.83 29.57
N ALA A 684 -4.29 -12.16 29.96
CA ALA A 684 -3.43 -13.07 29.20
C ALA A 684 -4.10 -14.46 29.03
N GLN A 685 -4.70 -15.01 30.08
CA GLN A 685 -5.48 -16.26 30.02
C GLN A 685 -6.71 -16.15 29.09
N SER A 686 -7.37 -15.00 29.04
CA SER A 686 -8.48 -14.77 28.11
C SER A 686 -8.02 -14.80 26.65
N ILE A 687 -6.87 -14.21 26.33
CA ILE A 687 -6.28 -14.25 24.99
C ILE A 687 -5.96 -15.70 24.60
N THR A 688 -5.42 -16.48 25.51
CA THR A 688 -5.13 -17.92 25.31
C THR A 688 -6.39 -18.72 24.94
N LYS A 689 -7.51 -18.49 25.63
CA LYS A 689 -8.81 -19.12 25.30
C LYS A 689 -9.34 -18.68 23.93
N GLU A 690 -9.16 -17.40 23.59
CA GLU A 690 -9.56 -16.85 22.29
C GLU A 690 -8.75 -17.48 21.14
N ILE A 691 -7.44 -17.67 21.32
CA ILE A 691 -6.59 -18.36 20.32
C ILE A 691 -7.10 -19.78 20.08
N ARG A 692 -7.44 -20.55 21.13
CA ARG A 692 -8.03 -21.90 20.98
C ARG A 692 -9.35 -21.88 20.23
N SER A 693 -10.22 -20.92 20.54
CA SER A 693 -11.49 -20.74 19.82
C SER A 693 -11.28 -20.45 18.33
N LEU A 694 -10.32 -19.57 18.00
CA LEU A 694 -9.94 -19.26 16.62
C LEU A 694 -9.35 -20.47 15.90
N LEU A 695 -8.55 -21.29 16.57
CA LEU A 695 -8.00 -22.53 16.00
C LEU A 695 -9.09 -23.56 15.70
N ASN A 696 -10.03 -23.77 16.62
CA ASN A 696 -11.18 -24.66 16.41
C ASN A 696 -12.06 -24.16 15.26
N ARG A 697 -12.35 -22.84 15.22
CA ARG A 697 -13.10 -22.23 14.11
C ARG A 697 -12.37 -22.38 12.78
N ARG A 698 -11.05 -22.18 12.76
CA ARG A 698 -10.21 -22.41 11.58
C ARG A 698 -10.39 -23.83 11.06
N GLU A 699 -10.29 -24.85 11.92
CA GLU A 699 -10.49 -26.25 11.54
C GLU A 699 -11.90 -26.51 10.98
N THR A 700 -12.94 -25.93 11.58
CA THR A 700 -14.30 -26.04 11.03
C THR A 700 -14.46 -25.38 9.66
N HIS A 701 -13.80 -24.24 9.42
CA HIS A 701 -13.82 -23.57 8.11
C HIS A 701 -13.00 -24.36 7.06
N ILE A 702 -11.92 -25.04 7.47
CA ILE A 702 -11.17 -25.97 6.59
C ILE A 702 -12.07 -27.14 6.18
N ALA A 703 -12.76 -27.77 7.13
CA ALA A 703 -13.67 -28.88 6.86
C ALA A 703 -14.83 -28.48 5.93
N ARG A 704 -15.25 -27.21 5.96
CA ARG A 704 -16.29 -26.64 5.08
C ARG A 704 -15.75 -26.09 3.75
N ASN A 705 -14.45 -26.23 3.48
CA ASN A 705 -13.78 -25.73 2.28
C ASN A 705 -13.85 -24.19 2.11
N GLU A 706 -14.00 -23.46 3.21
CA GLU A 706 -14.07 -21.99 3.26
C GLU A 706 -12.66 -21.39 3.46
N VAL A 707 -11.87 -21.40 2.39
CA VAL A 707 -10.43 -21.06 2.41
C VAL A 707 -10.15 -19.68 3.01
N GLN A 708 -10.92 -18.65 2.64
CA GLN A 708 -10.71 -17.29 3.15
C GLN A 708 -11.05 -17.15 4.63
N ALA A 709 -12.14 -17.79 5.08
CA ALA A 709 -12.58 -17.70 6.48
C ALA A 709 -11.61 -18.46 7.41
N SER A 710 -11.14 -19.62 6.97
CA SER A 710 -10.08 -20.37 7.66
C SER A 710 -8.79 -19.55 7.75
N HIS A 711 -8.34 -18.95 6.64
CA HIS A 711 -7.15 -18.12 6.60
C HIS A 711 -7.23 -16.93 7.56
N ASN A 712 -8.37 -16.21 7.57
CA ASN A 712 -8.59 -15.09 8.46
C ASN A 712 -8.51 -15.50 9.95
N CYS A 713 -9.08 -16.66 10.32
CA CYS A 713 -8.96 -17.19 11.69
C CYS A 713 -7.50 -17.51 12.04
N GLY A 714 -6.73 -18.07 11.10
CA GLY A 714 -5.31 -18.35 11.28
C GLY A 714 -4.45 -17.10 11.48
N VAL A 715 -4.71 -16.03 10.71
CA VAL A 715 -4.02 -14.74 10.86
C VAL A 715 -4.35 -14.09 12.21
N GLN A 716 -5.62 -14.10 12.62
CA GLN A 716 -6.02 -13.58 13.93
C GLN A 716 -5.39 -14.36 15.09
N ALA A 717 -5.32 -15.68 14.99
CA ALA A 717 -4.64 -16.52 16.00
C ALA A 717 -3.14 -16.18 16.12
N LYS A 718 -2.44 -15.95 15.01
CA LYS A 718 -1.02 -15.53 15.01
C LYS A 718 -0.83 -14.15 15.67
N LYS A 719 -1.70 -13.17 15.35
CA LYS A 719 -1.64 -11.83 15.94
C LYS A 719 -1.86 -11.86 17.47
N ASN A 720 -2.84 -12.64 17.91
CA ASN A 720 -3.13 -12.80 19.33
C ASN A 720 -1.98 -13.54 20.04
N LEU A 721 -1.31 -14.48 19.38
CA LEU A 721 -0.13 -15.18 19.91
C LEU A 721 1.07 -14.25 20.13
N THR A 722 1.35 -13.34 19.19
CA THR A 722 2.40 -12.32 19.36
C THR A 722 2.07 -11.40 20.54
N THR A 723 0.82 -10.96 20.63
CA THR A 723 0.34 -10.11 21.74
C THR A 723 0.49 -10.82 23.10
N LEU A 724 0.14 -12.11 23.16
CA LEU A 724 0.32 -12.94 24.35
C LEU A 724 1.80 -13.05 24.74
N GLY A 725 2.71 -13.21 23.77
CA GLY A 725 4.16 -13.29 24.03
C GLY A 725 4.73 -12.02 24.68
N VAL A 726 4.31 -10.83 24.22
CA VAL A 726 4.71 -9.55 24.81
C VAL A 726 4.17 -9.42 26.24
N ARG A 727 2.89 -9.71 26.46
CA ARG A 727 2.26 -9.62 27.79
C ARG A 727 2.85 -10.59 28.80
N VAL A 728 3.16 -11.83 28.40
CA VAL A 728 3.84 -12.82 29.27
C VAL A 728 5.24 -12.32 29.67
N SER A 729 5.97 -11.69 28.76
CA SER A 729 7.30 -11.11 29.06
C SER A 729 7.21 -9.91 30.02
N GLN A 730 6.14 -9.13 29.92
CA GLN A 730 5.84 -8.02 30.85
C GLN A 730 5.44 -8.54 32.24
N LEU A 731 4.59 -9.57 32.31
CA LEU A 731 4.22 -10.23 33.56
C LEU A 731 5.43 -10.82 34.29
N GLU A 732 6.36 -11.43 33.54
CA GLU A 732 7.63 -11.93 34.09
C GLU A 732 8.48 -10.81 34.70
N SER A 733 8.66 -9.72 33.95
CA SER A 733 9.42 -8.55 34.42
C SER A 733 8.76 -7.88 35.63
N GLY A 734 7.43 -7.82 35.64
CA GLY A 734 6.62 -7.29 36.75
C GLY A 734 6.70 -8.14 38.00
N LEU A 735 6.70 -9.48 37.87
CA LEU A 735 6.83 -10.40 39.00
C LEU A 735 8.20 -10.28 39.67
N ILE A 736 9.27 -10.14 38.88
CA ILE A 736 10.63 -9.88 39.38
C ILE A 736 10.69 -8.56 40.18
N GLY A 737 9.96 -7.53 39.73
CA GLY A 737 9.85 -6.25 40.43
C GLY A 737 9.08 -6.33 41.75
N LEU A 738 7.95 -7.04 41.76
CA LEU A 738 7.16 -7.29 42.96
C LEU A 738 7.93 -8.14 43.99
N ALA A 739 8.74 -9.11 43.54
CA ALA A 739 9.61 -9.92 44.40
C ALA A 739 10.68 -9.09 45.12
N LYS A 740 11.24 -8.09 44.43
CA LYS A 740 12.30 -7.21 44.96
C LYS A 740 11.78 -6.01 45.75
N GLY A 741 10.46 -5.88 45.90
CA GLY A 741 9.84 -4.72 46.56
C GLY A 741 9.98 -3.41 45.76
N THR A 742 10.33 -3.49 44.47
CA THR A 742 10.45 -2.32 43.58
C THR A 742 9.14 -2.02 42.84
N GLY A 743 8.09 -2.81 43.07
CA GLY A 743 6.74 -2.57 42.58
C GLY A 743 6.06 -1.34 43.23
N ARG A 744 4.94 -0.90 42.66
CA ARG A 744 4.26 0.35 43.03
C ARG A 744 3.86 0.43 44.52
N ASP A 745 3.58 -0.72 45.15
CA ASP A 745 3.21 -0.81 46.58
C ASP A 745 4.42 -0.83 47.53
N ARG A 746 5.65 -0.93 47.03
CA ARG A 746 6.93 -1.06 47.79
C ARG A 746 6.96 -2.15 48.88
N LYS A 747 6.00 -3.08 48.86
CA LYS A 747 5.96 -4.25 49.76
C LYS A 747 6.57 -5.45 49.07
N THR A 748 7.50 -6.12 49.74
CA THR A 748 8.03 -7.42 49.32
C THR A 748 6.97 -8.50 49.52
N MET A 749 6.75 -9.33 48.51
CA MET A 749 5.81 -10.45 48.58
C MET A 749 6.36 -11.61 49.42
N SER A 750 5.47 -12.34 50.10
CA SER A 750 5.85 -13.58 50.79
C SER A 750 6.32 -14.65 49.80
N GLU A 751 7.27 -15.48 50.23
CA GLU A 751 7.90 -16.52 49.39
C GLU A 751 6.88 -17.53 48.84
N GLY A 752 5.85 -17.87 49.62
CA GLY A 752 4.78 -18.77 49.19
C GLY A 752 3.89 -18.18 48.09
N GLU A 753 3.53 -16.90 48.18
CA GLU A 753 2.72 -16.22 47.14
C GLU A 753 3.54 -15.93 45.88
N LEU A 754 4.84 -15.64 46.03
CA LEU A 754 5.76 -15.51 44.89
C LEU A 754 5.85 -16.83 44.10
N ARG A 755 5.99 -17.96 44.81
CA ARG A 755 6.01 -19.29 44.20
C ARG A 755 4.70 -19.61 43.46
N ARG A 756 3.56 -19.35 44.09
CA ARG A 756 2.23 -19.52 43.46
C ARG A 756 2.09 -18.72 42.16
N ARG A 757 2.58 -17.48 42.12
CA ARG A 757 2.52 -16.63 40.92
C ARG A 757 3.54 -17.03 39.86
N GLN A 758 4.69 -17.54 40.28
CA GLN A 758 5.67 -18.13 39.38
C GLN A 758 5.08 -19.36 38.66
N ASP A 759 4.33 -20.20 39.39
CA ASP A 759 3.67 -21.37 38.82
C ASP A 759 2.61 -20.96 37.78
N ILE A 760 1.76 -19.97 38.09
CA ILE A 760 0.76 -19.45 37.13
C ILE A 760 1.42 -18.88 35.86
N LEU A 761 2.55 -18.18 36.00
CA LEU A 761 3.30 -17.62 34.88
C LEU A 761 3.94 -18.73 34.04
N ASN A 762 4.46 -19.79 34.67
CA ASN A 762 5.01 -20.95 33.99
C ASN A 762 3.91 -21.70 33.20
N ASP A 763 2.73 -21.90 33.79
CA ASP A 763 1.58 -22.51 33.11
C ASP A 763 1.18 -21.70 31.86
N LEU A 764 1.17 -20.36 31.97
CA LEU A 764 0.90 -19.47 30.84
C LEU A 764 1.96 -19.54 29.74
N LYS A 765 3.24 -19.70 30.11
CA LYS A 765 4.35 -19.89 29.16
C LYS A 765 4.23 -21.23 28.44
N ASP A 766 3.95 -22.30 29.17
CA ASP A 766 3.76 -23.64 28.60
C ASP A 766 2.54 -23.68 27.66
N GLU A 767 1.44 -23.02 28.04
CA GLU A 767 0.25 -22.91 27.19
C GLU A 767 0.51 -22.07 25.94
N LYS A 768 1.23 -20.94 26.06
CA LYS A 768 1.68 -20.13 24.92
C LYS A 768 2.56 -20.95 23.97
N ASP A 769 3.52 -21.72 24.48
CA ASP A 769 4.41 -22.53 23.64
C ASP A 769 3.66 -23.68 22.96
N THR A 770 2.68 -24.28 23.65
CA THR A 770 1.76 -25.26 23.07
C THR A 770 0.91 -24.65 21.95
N LEU A 771 0.33 -23.48 22.17
CA LEU A 771 -0.42 -22.75 21.15
C LEU A 771 0.45 -22.32 19.98
N THR A 772 1.70 -21.93 20.25
CA THR A 772 2.68 -21.62 19.21
C THR A 772 2.87 -22.82 18.29
N LYS A 773 3.06 -24.01 18.85
CA LYS A 773 3.13 -25.26 18.07
C LYS A 773 1.84 -25.50 17.28
N LEU A 774 0.65 -25.36 17.87
CA LEU A 774 -0.64 -25.59 17.18
C LEU A 774 -0.97 -24.58 16.07
N VAL A 775 -0.57 -23.32 16.25
CA VAL A 775 -0.71 -22.26 15.24
C VAL A 775 0.23 -22.52 14.06
N LEU A 776 1.46 -22.98 14.35
CA LEU A 776 2.50 -23.25 13.35
C LEU A 776 2.40 -24.64 12.69
N ALA A 777 1.77 -25.62 13.34
CA ALA A 777 1.68 -27.02 12.89
C ALA A 777 0.87 -27.25 11.59
N ASN A 778 0.33 -26.20 10.97
CA ASN A 778 -0.34 -26.29 9.67
C ASN A 778 0.37 -25.44 8.61
N ARG A 779 1.54 -25.92 8.17
CA ARG A 779 1.69 -26.13 6.72
C ARG A 779 0.84 -27.36 6.39
N PRO A 780 -0.03 -27.35 5.38
CA PRO A 780 -0.39 -28.61 4.77
C PRO A 780 0.93 -29.23 4.30
N ASP A 781 1.33 -30.32 4.95
CA ASP A 781 2.33 -31.24 4.44
C ASP A 781 1.76 -31.82 3.14
N ILE A 782 1.98 -31.09 2.03
CA ILE A 782 1.84 -31.60 0.66
C ILE A 782 2.93 -32.68 0.39
N SER A 783 3.68 -33.10 1.42
CA SER A 783 4.73 -34.10 1.33
C SER A 783 4.25 -35.55 1.55
N LYS A 784 2.99 -35.82 1.92
CA LYS A 784 2.52 -37.21 2.15
C LYS A 784 1.22 -37.68 1.48
N SER A 785 0.58 -36.88 0.61
CA SER A 785 -0.50 -37.43 -0.24
C SER A 785 -0.68 -36.70 -1.56
N THR A 786 0.38 -36.66 -2.36
CA THR A 786 0.33 -36.84 -3.83
C THR A 786 1.78 -36.80 -4.28
N THR A 787 2.29 -37.93 -4.76
CA THR A 787 3.46 -37.95 -5.64
C THR A 787 3.26 -36.89 -6.73
N PRO A 788 4.26 -36.05 -7.04
CA PRO A 788 4.18 -35.23 -8.23
C PRO A 788 4.08 -36.20 -9.41
N ALA A 789 2.98 -36.09 -10.15
CA ALA A 789 2.79 -36.79 -11.40
C ALA A 789 4.08 -36.64 -12.23
N SER A 790 4.67 -37.76 -12.60
CA SER A 790 5.97 -37.79 -13.28
C SER A 790 5.89 -36.98 -14.58
N SER A 791 7.03 -36.63 -15.16
CA SER A 791 7.06 -36.04 -16.51
C SER A 791 6.33 -36.90 -17.56
N GLY A 792 6.14 -38.20 -17.29
CA GLY A 792 5.30 -39.11 -18.08
C GLY A 792 3.79 -38.88 -17.91
N ASP A 793 3.33 -38.50 -16.71
CA ASP A 793 1.90 -38.31 -16.40
C ASP A 793 1.36 -36.96 -16.90
N ARG A 794 2.23 -35.95 -17.05
CA ARG A 794 1.88 -34.70 -17.76
C ARG A 794 1.86 -34.89 -19.29
N ALA A 795 2.57 -35.88 -19.81
CA ALA A 795 2.63 -36.19 -21.24
C ALA A 795 1.45 -37.06 -21.72
N SER A 796 0.83 -37.85 -20.82
CA SER A 796 -0.36 -38.65 -21.12
C SER A 796 -1.65 -37.82 -21.23
N LEU A 797 -1.71 -36.66 -20.56
CA LEU A 797 -2.84 -35.70 -20.66
C LEU A 797 -2.91 -34.93 -22.00
N PHE A 798 -1.82 -34.91 -22.79
CA PHE A 798 -1.74 -34.23 -24.09
C PHE A 798 -1.56 -35.20 -25.28
N ARG A 799 -1.67 -36.51 -25.07
CA ARG A 799 -1.54 -37.51 -26.14
C ARG A 799 -2.90 -37.92 -26.70
N GLN A 800 -3.27 -37.36 -27.85
CA GLN A 800 -3.93 -38.17 -28.88
C GLN A 800 -2.84 -38.84 -29.74
N PRO A 801 -3.07 -40.08 -30.21
CA PRO A 801 -2.02 -40.88 -30.84
C PRO A 801 -1.78 -40.42 -32.28
N VAL A 802 -0.58 -39.90 -32.55
CA VAL A 802 -0.07 -39.79 -33.92
C VAL A 802 1.22 -40.61 -33.99
N GLN A 803 1.19 -41.64 -34.82
CA GLN A 803 2.32 -42.52 -35.11
C GLN A 803 3.49 -41.76 -35.78
N PRO A 804 4.73 -42.25 -35.66
CA PRO A 804 5.91 -41.47 -36.02
C PRO A 804 6.25 -41.62 -37.51
N ILE A 805 6.47 -40.51 -38.20
CA ILE A 805 7.19 -40.50 -39.49
C ILE A 805 8.46 -39.66 -39.33
N SER A 806 9.59 -40.34 -39.48
CA SER A 806 10.92 -39.74 -39.53
C SER A 806 11.22 -39.12 -40.90
N LYS A 807 12.08 -38.10 -40.87
CA LYS A 807 13.04 -37.62 -41.89
C LYS A 807 12.80 -36.20 -42.46
N ARG A 808 13.90 -35.44 -42.32
CA ARG A 808 14.24 -34.07 -42.74
C ARG A 808 13.80 -33.63 -44.15
N ALA A 809 13.39 -32.37 -44.29
CA ALA A 809 13.70 -31.45 -45.41
C ALA A 809 13.37 -29.97 -45.03
N PRO A 810 13.98 -28.94 -45.69
CA PRO A 810 14.16 -27.57 -45.17
C PRO A 810 12.99 -26.60 -45.51
N PRO A 811 13.01 -25.32 -45.08
CA PRO A 811 11.78 -24.54 -44.88
C PRO A 811 11.26 -23.96 -46.20
N SER A 812 9.97 -24.21 -46.49
CA SER A 812 9.26 -23.61 -47.62
C SER A 812 8.16 -22.66 -47.15
N ARG A 813 8.05 -21.56 -47.89
CA ARG A 813 7.14 -20.42 -47.76
C ARG A 813 5.68 -20.85 -47.59
N ARG A 814 4.95 -20.15 -46.72
CA ARG A 814 3.48 -20.10 -46.80
C ARG A 814 3.07 -19.36 -48.08
N VAL A 815 2.50 -20.09 -49.02
CA VAL A 815 1.68 -19.55 -50.12
C VAL A 815 0.23 -19.93 -49.81
N PHE A 816 -0.63 -18.92 -49.88
CA PHE A 816 -2.08 -19.02 -49.76
C PHE A 816 -2.65 -19.63 -51.06
N GLY A 817 -3.55 -20.60 -50.94
CA GLY A 817 -4.35 -21.12 -52.04
C GLY A 817 -3.71 -22.26 -52.83
N ASN A 818 -4.13 -23.49 -52.57
CA ASN A 818 -4.16 -24.51 -53.61
C ASN A 818 -5.40 -25.40 -53.43
N THR A 819 -6.33 -25.28 -54.38
CA THR A 819 -7.52 -26.10 -54.56
C THR A 819 -7.12 -27.45 -55.13
N ARG A 820 -6.87 -28.46 -54.29
CA ARG A 820 -6.87 -29.91 -54.63
C ARG A 820 -6.47 -30.76 -53.40
N ALA A 821 -7.31 -30.76 -52.39
CA ALA A 821 -7.39 -31.85 -51.40
C ALA A 821 -8.78 -31.76 -50.76
N LEU A 822 -9.67 -32.69 -51.11
CA LEU A 822 -10.92 -32.85 -50.36
C LEU A 822 -10.54 -33.26 -48.92
N PRO A 823 -11.15 -32.67 -47.87
CA PRO A 823 -10.87 -33.06 -46.50
C PRO A 823 -11.17 -34.55 -46.32
N ALA A 824 -10.19 -35.33 -45.88
CA ALA A 824 -10.41 -36.73 -45.53
C ALA A 824 -11.13 -36.79 -44.18
N GLU A 825 -12.24 -37.55 -44.12
CA GLU A 825 -12.96 -37.82 -42.87
C GLU A 825 -12.04 -38.53 -41.87
N THR A 826 -12.04 -38.04 -40.64
CA THR A 826 -11.36 -38.68 -39.51
C THR A 826 -12.03 -40.01 -39.14
N GLU A 827 -11.32 -40.93 -38.50
CA GLU A 827 -11.87 -42.23 -38.09
C GLU A 827 -13.11 -42.12 -37.19
N LEU A 828 -13.25 -41.00 -36.45
CA LEU A 828 -14.39 -40.69 -35.58
C LEU A 828 -15.62 -40.16 -36.35
N THR A 829 -15.42 -39.61 -37.54
CA THR A 829 -16.50 -39.04 -38.38
C THR A 829 -16.93 -39.97 -39.50
N ARG A 830 -16.17 -41.05 -39.75
CA ARG A 830 -16.43 -42.01 -40.82
C ARG A 830 -17.65 -42.88 -40.46
N GLY A 831 -18.68 -42.82 -41.32
CA GLY A 831 -19.91 -43.61 -41.14
C GLY A 831 -21.01 -42.92 -40.33
N LEU A 832 -20.81 -41.65 -39.93
CA LEU A 832 -21.87 -40.81 -39.38
C LEU A 832 -22.59 -40.07 -40.50
N ASP A 833 -23.91 -40.03 -40.45
CA ASP A 833 -24.71 -39.16 -41.31
C ASP A 833 -24.62 -37.70 -40.84
N ASN A 834 -25.20 -36.77 -41.60
CA ASN A 834 -25.14 -35.34 -41.29
C ASN A 834 -25.71 -35.02 -39.89
N GLU A 835 -26.70 -35.78 -39.43
CA GLU A 835 -27.30 -35.62 -38.10
C GLU A 835 -26.38 -36.16 -36.99
N GLY A 836 -25.78 -37.33 -37.21
CA GLY A 836 -24.76 -37.91 -36.33
C GLY A 836 -23.52 -37.03 -36.20
N LEU A 837 -23.09 -36.36 -37.28
CA LEU A 837 -21.95 -35.44 -37.28
C LEU A 837 -22.24 -34.19 -36.42
N VAL A 838 -23.45 -33.64 -36.51
CA VAL A 838 -23.88 -32.49 -35.70
C VAL A 838 -24.01 -32.88 -34.23
N ASN A 839 -24.54 -34.06 -33.93
CA ASN A 839 -24.64 -34.55 -32.56
C ASN A 839 -23.27 -34.83 -31.93
N LEU A 840 -22.33 -35.39 -32.69
CA LEU A 840 -20.94 -35.55 -32.26
C LEU A 840 -20.29 -34.19 -31.97
N GLN A 841 -20.51 -33.21 -32.84
CA GLN A 841 -19.97 -31.85 -32.67
C GLN A 841 -20.54 -31.16 -31.43
N LYS A 842 -21.86 -31.25 -31.19
CA LYS A 842 -22.50 -30.73 -29.97
C LYS A 842 -21.95 -31.38 -28.71
N THR A 843 -21.85 -32.71 -28.70
CA THR A 843 -21.30 -33.46 -27.56
C THR A 843 -19.85 -33.06 -27.27
N THR A 844 -19.05 -32.87 -28.33
CA THR A 844 -17.65 -32.42 -28.19
C THR A 844 -17.57 -30.99 -27.64
N MET A 845 -18.47 -30.10 -28.06
CA MET A 845 -18.55 -28.73 -27.54
C MET A 845 -18.98 -28.71 -26.06
N GLU A 846 -19.96 -29.53 -25.68
CA GLU A 846 -20.41 -29.67 -24.28
C GLU A 846 -19.33 -30.26 -23.36
N ASP A 847 -18.57 -31.25 -23.84
CA ASP A 847 -17.41 -31.76 -23.10
C ASP A 847 -16.35 -30.67 -22.92
N GLN A 848 -16.02 -29.92 -23.98
CA GLN A 848 -15.07 -28.81 -23.90
C GLN A 848 -15.52 -27.71 -22.93
N GLU A 849 -16.81 -27.37 -22.89
CA GLU A 849 -17.38 -26.44 -21.92
C GLU A 849 -17.22 -26.96 -20.48
N ARG A 850 -17.52 -28.24 -20.23
CA ARG A 850 -17.29 -28.88 -18.92
C ARG A 850 -15.82 -28.84 -18.50
N HIS A 851 -14.89 -29.07 -19.43
CA HIS A 851 -13.46 -28.97 -19.17
C HIS A 851 -13.04 -27.52 -18.84
N VAL A 852 -13.60 -26.52 -19.52
CA VAL A 852 -13.32 -25.10 -19.25
C VAL A 852 -13.88 -24.68 -17.89
N GLU A 853 -15.07 -25.15 -17.49
CA GLU A 853 -15.64 -24.87 -16.18
C GLU A 853 -14.81 -25.47 -15.04
N GLN A 854 -14.38 -26.72 -15.18
CA GLN A 854 -13.48 -27.37 -14.21
C GLN A 854 -12.15 -26.61 -14.10
N PHE A 855 -11.58 -26.19 -15.24
CA PHE A 855 -10.34 -25.43 -15.26
C PHE A 855 -10.50 -24.03 -14.65
N SER A 856 -11.63 -23.38 -14.87
CA SER A 856 -12.00 -22.08 -14.26
C SER A 856 -12.09 -22.18 -12.74
N ALA A 857 -12.70 -23.26 -12.21
CA ALA A 857 -12.77 -23.51 -10.78
C ALA A 857 -11.37 -23.72 -10.15
N ILE A 858 -10.49 -24.45 -10.84
CA ILE A 858 -9.10 -24.68 -10.40
C ILE A 858 -8.29 -23.37 -10.42
N LEU A 859 -8.46 -22.54 -11.47
CA LEU A 859 -7.81 -21.23 -11.58
C LEU A 859 -8.30 -20.25 -10.52
N SER A 860 -9.60 -20.24 -10.22
CA SER A 860 -10.18 -19.41 -9.16
C SER A 860 -9.60 -19.79 -7.81
N ARG A 861 -9.48 -21.09 -7.52
CA ARG A 861 -8.84 -21.60 -6.31
C ARG A 861 -7.34 -21.23 -6.24
N HIS A 862 -6.60 -21.36 -7.34
CA HIS A 862 -5.19 -20.96 -7.42
C HIS A 862 -4.99 -19.45 -7.23
N LYS A 863 -5.88 -18.63 -7.79
CA LYS A 863 -5.86 -17.17 -7.61
C LYS A 863 -6.09 -16.81 -6.14
N GLN A 864 -7.07 -17.44 -5.49
CA GLN A 864 -7.33 -17.22 -4.05
C GLN A 864 -6.13 -17.64 -3.20
N LEU A 865 -5.51 -18.79 -3.51
CA LEU A 865 -4.30 -19.24 -2.85
C LEU A 865 -3.14 -18.25 -3.03
N GLY A 866 -2.94 -17.72 -4.23
CA GLY A 866 -1.89 -16.73 -4.52
C GLY A 866 -2.11 -15.40 -3.80
N LEU A 867 -3.36 -14.96 -3.64
CA LEU A 867 -3.70 -13.77 -2.85
C LEU A 867 -3.43 -14.00 -1.35
N ALA A 868 -3.77 -15.19 -0.83
CA ALA A 868 -3.50 -15.56 0.54
C ALA A 868 -1.98 -15.66 0.83
N ILE A 869 -1.20 -16.24 -0.08
CA ILE A 869 0.28 -16.28 0.01
C ILE A 869 0.86 -14.87 0.02
N GLY A 870 0.35 -13.97 -0.83
CA GLY A 870 0.79 -12.58 -0.84
C GLY A 870 0.56 -11.86 0.48
N GLN A 871 -0.63 -12.04 1.07
CA GLN A 871 -0.96 -11.47 2.39
C GLN A 871 -0.12 -12.08 3.52
N GLU A 872 0.12 -13.40 3.49
CA GLU A 872 0.95 -14.08 4.48
C GLU A 872 2.41 -13.64 4.38
N LEU A 873 2.96 -13.42 3.18
CA LEU A 873 4.31 -12.87 2.99
C LEU A 873 4.43 -11.44 3.52
N GLU A 874 3.41 -10.61 3.33
CA GLU A 874 3.38 -9.24 3.84
C GLU A 874 3.38 -9.22 5.37
N ILE A 875 2.56 -10.07 6.00
CA ILE A 875 2.53 -10.25 7.46
C ILE A 875 3.85 -10.85 7.97
N GLN A 876 4.46 -11.81 7.26
CA GLN A 876 5.76 -12.38 7.64
C GLN A 876 6.89 -11.36 7.55
N ASN A 877 6.91 -10.50 6.52
CA ASN A 877 7.90 -9.42 6.43
C ASN A 877 7.74 -8.40 7.56
N GLN A 878 6.49 -8.12 7.96
CA GLN A 878 6.21 -7.28 9.11
C GLN A 878 6.67 -7.93 10.42
N MET A 879 6.37 -9.21 10.64
CA MET A 879 6.85 -9.97 11.80
C MET A 879 8.38 -10.12 11.82
N LEU A 880 9.04 -10.28 10.67
CA LEU A 880 10.50 -10.33 10.57
C LEU A 880 11.12 -8.98 10.94
N SER A 881 10.50 -7.87 10.55
CA SER A 881 10.95 -6.53 10.95
C SER A 881 10.83 -6.33 12.46
N GLU A 882 9.73 -6.80 13.07
CA GLU A 882 9.53 -6.76 14.53
C GLU A 882 10.48 -7.71 15.28
N LEU A 883 10.80 -8.87 14.69
CA LEU A 883 11.77 -9.83 15.24
C LEU A 883 13.20 -9.30 15.16
N ASP A 884 13.60 -8.66 14.05
CA ASP A 884 14.91 -8.00 13.92
C ASP A 884 15.07 -6.90 14.96
N GLU A 885 14.03 -6.09 15.18
CA GLU A 885 14.02 -5.06 16.22
C GLU A 885 14.13 -5.67 17.63
N GLY A 886 13.49 -6.81 17.87
CA GLY A 886 13.62 -7.60 19.11
C GLY A 886 14.99 -8.28 19.29
N ILE A 887 15.61 -8.77 18.22
CA ILE A 887 16.95 -9.37 18.21
C ILE A 887 18.00 -8.31 18.49
N ASP A 888 17.86 -7.10 17.94
CA ASP A 888 18.76 -5.97 18.22
C ASP A 888 18.66 -5.52 19.69
N GLN A 889 17.45 -5.53 20.26
CA GLN A 889 17.23 -5.27 21.69
C GLN A 889 17.80 -6.39 22.59
N THR A 890 17.73 -7.64 22.15
CA THR A 890 18.25 -8.78 22.91
C THR A 890 19.77 -8.89 22.79
N SER A 891 20.34 -8.60 21.63
CA SER A 891 21.78 -8.55 21.34
C SER A 891 22.46 -7.39 22.09
N SER A 892 21.81 -6.23 22.17
CA SER A 892 22.28 -5.10 22.99
C SER A 892 22.25 -5.43 24.50
N LYS A 893 21.22 -6.14 24.98
CA LYS A 893 21.16 -6.66 26.35
C LYS A 893 22.23 -7.72 26.62
N LEU A 894 22.47 -8.67 25.71
CA LEU A 894 23.53 -9.67 25.80
C LEU A 894 24.92 -9.03 25.83
N ARG A 895 25.16 -8.00 25.01
CA ARG A 895 26.42 -7.22 25.07
C ARG A 895 26.59 -6.50 26.40
N PHE A 896 25.50 -6.01 27.00
CA PHE A 896 25.53 -5.34 28.29
C PHE A 896 25.77 -6.33 29.45
N THR A 897 25.14 -7.50 29.43
CA THR A 897 25.35 -8.57 30.43
C THR A 897 26.74 -9.19 30.30
N THR A 898 27.25 -9.44 29.09
CA THR A 898 28.63 -9.93 28.87
C THR A 898 29.67 -8.93 29.36
N ARG A 899 29.44 -7.61 29.18
CA ARG A 899 30.31 -6.57 29.76
C ARG A 899 30.30 -6.59 31.29
N LYS A 900 29.14 -6.81 31.90
CA LYS A 900 28.99 -6.89 33.36
C LYS A 900 29.56 -8.18 33.95
N MET A 901 29.56 -9.28 33.19
CA MET A 901 30.15 -10.55 33.60
C MET A 901 31.68 -10.52 33.50
N ASN A 902 32.22 -9.82 32.49
CA ASN A 902 33.66 -9.56 32.35
C ASN A 902 34.21 -8.56 33.37
N SER A 903 33.35 -7.80 34.07
CA SER A 903 33.75 -6.95 35.20
C SER A 903 33.62 -7.64 36.56
N ILE A 904 33.20 -8.92 36.59
CA ILE A 904 33.04 -9.75 37.81
C ILE A 904 34.05 -10.93 37.81
N LYS A 905 34.93 -11.00 36.82
CA LYS A 905 36.20 -11.75 36.88
C LYS A 905 37.33 -10.76 37.07
#